data_AF-A0A0L0CN36-F1
#
_entry.id   AF-A0A0L0CN36-F1
#
_cell.length_a   1.000
_cell.length_b   1.000
_cell.length_c   1.000
_cell.angle_alpha   90.00
_cell.angle_beta   90.00
_cell.angle_gamma   90.00
#
_symmetry.space_group_name_H-M   'P 1'
#
loop_
_entity.id
_entity.type
_entity.pdbx_description
1 polymer ?
#
loop_
_entity_poly.entity_id
_entity_poly.type
_entity_poly.pdbx_seq_one_letter_code
_entity_poly.pdbx_strand_id
1 'polypeptide(L)'
;AFIINLQYFAKRFSNVWIMASITRNSVSQILKILLIYFTLCQGQANLNENDQMPALYKFDDYDDCVDRATTEPSYPAKYCLIYVQLQPNNDSSVWQQIDLLSSHKYNYRHDHIFRGVCLEKCKDFLENNVNDNDSQNGLLTNENTEIFESFHYTPLDHIMRHQYHNNIHECVNQEYMEKYNLSTKIFVNYCVHPEIHRTKDIYYYLTILLIIVIILLNIFSTIYDAKIKSQQLKPDEKLKYYEVKHSDKVNRYLTAFSLYRNYKRLVVPNQSDIGIDLAFLDGFRTVLCFLIVLEHSLLVQFAHLENPEFTELLWGRLQTKLLLHALVWLELFFVLSGLLLYVKFEKGQYITPKSSFSDCVQVFVRLLVSRYLRYLPSLIFIIMFTGNINYYYEDGTFARFVLDPNCIACRETWWQNLLMINNYDMKSSCLMHTWYIAADFQLYGLFLLILIIMAKYPKSKVLILSGVAFIAAAINFGVNYILKLDSIFLLHPESYRYFYFKDIETAKHIYFSSYTNINSFLVGIVCGLIYMKYLRKNPENKSYLSRILKISPYIGWPCILAILYLGTTIMGHTETTIWTAAYGLLQRHVGLTIVAIIVILRGFCNGGGIFKTKPFRILARLSYQVYLWQIVVVMNKLAYAKEPLYVNDLIIYMSSILLFVSSNIIAFVVALSVEYPFAEIIGIIDIEKKIKPIKTS
;
A
#
# COMPACT_ATOMS: atom_id res chain seq x y z
N ALA A 1 -36.07 -17.87 1.11
CA ALA A 1 -34.95 -16.94 1.44
C ALA A 1 -34.06 -16.61 0.23
N PHE A 2 -33.47 -17.61 -0.45
CA PHE A 2 -32.58 -17.44 -1.62
C PHE A 2 -33.19 -16.62 -2.80
N ILE A 3 -34.42 -16.93 -3.21
CA ILE A 3 -35.10 -16.24 -4.33
C ILE A 3 -35.60 -14.84 -3.94
N ILE A 4 -35.99 -14.65 -2.67
CA ILE A 4 -36.51 -13.37 -2.16
C ILE A 4 -35.37 -12.36 -2.00
N ASN A 5 -34.19 -12.79 -1.54
CA ASN A 5 -32.99 -11.94 -1.52
C ASN A 5 -32.47 -11.64 -2.93
N LEU A 6 -32.54 -12.61 -3.87
CA LEU A 6 -32.20 -12.36 -5.27
C LEU A 6 -33.17 -11.38 -5.95
N GLN A 7 -34.47 -11.46 -5.67
CA GLN A 7 -35.48 -10.55 -6.22
C GLN A 7 -35.40 -9.16 -5.60
N TYR A 8 -35.13 -9.05 -4.30
CA TYR A 8 -34.94 -7.76 -3.63
C TYR A 8 -33.64 -7.07 -4.12
N PHE A 9 -32.57 -7.85 -4.31
CA PHE A 9 -31.31 -7.39 -4.90
C PHE A 9 -31.47 -7.03 -6.37
N ALA A 10 -32.12 -7.86 -7.19
CA ALA A 10 -32.40 -7.58 -8.60
C ALA A 10 -33.30 -6.35 -8.78
N LYS A 11 -34.23 -6.06 -7.86
CA LYS A 11 -35.11 -4.89 -7.93
C LYS A 11 -34.40 -3.59 -7.56
N ARG A 12 -33.53 -3.59 -6.54
CA ARG A 12 -32.63 -2.46 -6.23
C ARG A 12 -31.58 -2.26 -7.32
N PHE A 13 -31.00 -3.34 -7.84
CA PHE A 13 -29.98 -3.30 -8.89
C PHE A 13 -30.56 -2.95 -10.27
N SER A 14 -31.78 -3.37 -10.60
CA SER A 14 -32.50 -3.00 -11.84
C SER A 14 -32.75 -1.50 -11.91
N ASN A 15 -33.23 -0.89 -10.82
CA ASN A 15 -33.40 0.57 -10.75
C ASN A 15 -32.05 1.33 -10.84
N VAL A 16 -30.97 0.74 -10.31
CA VAL A 16 -29.59 1.24 -10.42
C VAL A 16 -29.01 1.09 -11.83
N TRP A 17 -29.32 -0.02 -12.50
CA TRP A 17 -28.89 -0.33 -13.86
C TRP A 17 -29.58 0.57 -14.88
N ILE A 18 -30.87 0.87 -14.66
CA ILE A 18 -31.63 1.83 -15.48
C ILE A 18 -31.02 3.24 -15.35
N MET A 19 -30.55 3.66 -14.17
CA MET A 19 -29.85 4.95 -14.03
C MET A 19 -28.39 4.96 -14.55
N ALA A 20 -27.70 3.81 -14.58
CA ALA A 20 -26.35 3.68 -15.12
C ALA A 20 -26.32 3.47 -16.65
N SER A 21 -27.39 2.90 -17.23
CA SER A 21 -27.50 2.59 -18.66
C SER A 21 -27.82 3.81 -19.54
N ILE A 22 -28.31 4.91 -18.95
CA ILE A 22 -28.71 6.14 -19.67
C ILE A 22 -27.50 6.94 -20.23
N THR A 23 -26.25 6.63 -19.85
CA THR A 23 -25.07 7.37 -20.34
C THR A 23 -24.00 6.48 -21.00
N ARG A 24 -23.63 6.82 -22.25
CA ARG A 24 -22.65 6.11 -23.12
C ARG A 24 -21.21 6.01 -22.59
N ASN A 25 -20.87 6.63 -21.46
CA ASN A 25 -19.49 6.88 -21.05
C ASN A 25 -19.06 5.97 -19.86
N SER A 26 -18.01 5.16 -20.03
CA SER A 26 -17.46 4.24 -19.01
C SER A 26 -17.12 4.94 -17.68
N VAL A 27 -16.81 6.24 -17.76
CA VAL A 27 -16.40 7.06 -16.62
C VAL A 27 -17.57 7.36 -15.67
N SER A 28 -18.76 7.60 -16.21
CA SER A 28 -20.01 7.79 -15.43
C SER A 28 -20.35 6.52 -14.65
N GLN A 29 -20.06 5.35 -15.22
CA GLN A 29 -20.30 4.07 -14.56
C GLN A 29 -19.34 3.82 -13.39
N ILE A 30 -18.04 4.11 -13.54
CA ILE A 30 -17.07 3.97 -12.43
C ILE A 30 -17.36 4.96 -11.30
N LEU A 31 -17.63 6.24 -11.62
CA LEU A 31 -18.02 7.23 -10.60
C LEU A 31 -19.34 6.87 -9.90
N LYS A 32 -20.32 6.31 -10.63
CA LYS A 32 -21.56 5.82 -10.02
C LYS A 32 -21.33 4.57 -9.18
N ILE A 33 -20.45 3.65 -9.57
CA ILE A 33 -20.07 2.49 -8.73
C ILE A 33 -19.42 2.96 -7.43
N LEU A 34 -18.56 3.99 -7.49
CA LEU A 34 -17.97 4.61 -6.29
C LEU A 34 -19.04 5.31 -5.43
N LEU A 35 -19.98 6.06 -6.03
CA LEU A 35 -21.13 6.67 -5.34
C LEU A 35 -22.14 5.65 -4.77
N ILE A 36 -22.30 4.51 -5.42
CA ILE A 36 -23.14 3.38 -4.98
C ILE A 36 -22.44 2.64 -3.83
N TYR A 37 -21.12 2.50 -3.87
CA TYR A 37 -20.32 2.05 -2.73
C TYR A 37 -20.51 2.99 -1.53
N PHE A 38 -20.48 4.32 -1.73
CA PHE A 38 -20.79 5.30 -0.68
C PHE A 38 -22.21 5.20 -0.12
N THR A 39 -23.21 4.76 -0.90
CA THR A 39 -24.61 4.66 -0.45
C THR A 39 -25.01 3.27 0.08
N LEU A 40 -24.29 2.21 -0.30
CA LEU A 40 -24.55 0.83 0.16
C LEU A 40 -23.85 0.49 1.48
N CYS A 41 -22.94 1.34 1.97
CA CYS A 41 -22.27 1.18 3.26
C CYS A 41 -22.99 1.83 4.44
N GLN A 42 -24.21 2.34 4.25
CA GLN A 42 -25.08 2.67 5.39
C GLN A 42 -25.76 1.40 5.91
N GLY A 43 -24.98 0.56 6.59
CA GLY A 43 -25.47 -0.57 7.37
C GLY A 43 -25.07 -0.38 8.82
N GLN A 44 -25.99 0.12 9.65
CA GLN A 44 -25.79 0.15 11.10
C GLN A 44 -25.69 -1.30 11.60
N ALA A 45 -24.53 -1.65 12.14
CA ALA A 45 -24.40 -2.81 13.01
C ALA A 45 -24.84 -2.37 14.40
N ASN A 46 -25.90 -2.96 14.93
CA ASN A 46 -26.20 -2.87 16.36
C ASN A 46 -25.21 -3.79 17.07
N LEU A 47 -24.33 -3.19 17.87
CA LEU A 47 -23.42 -3.89 18.77
C LEU A 47 -24.10 -3.92 20.14
N ASN A 48 -24.40 -5.11 20.64
CA ASN A 48 -24.71 -5.29 22.05
C ASN A 48 -23.39 -5.62 22.74
N GLU A 49 -22.91 -4.71 23.59
CA GLU A 49 -21.86 -5.03 24.56
C GLU A 49 -22.38 -6.13 25.49
N ASN A 50 -21.68 -7.26 25.51
CA ASN A 50 -21.81 -8.21 26.61
C ASN A 50 -20.82 -7.76 27.70
N ASP A 51 -21.32 -7.03 28.71
CA ASP A 51 -20.56 -6.54 29.88
C ASP A 51 -19.78 -7.62 30.66
N GLN A 52 -19.94 -8.90 30.29
CA GLN A 52 -19.35 -10.06 30.96
C GLN A 52 -17.97 -10.47 30.41
N MET A 53 -17.52 -9.94 29.26
CA MET A 53 -16.24 -10.33 28.65
C MET A 53 -15.13 -9.28 28.87
N PRO A 54 -13.85 -9.70 28.99
CA PRO A 54 -12.74 -8.76 28.98
C PRO A 54 -12.62 -8.06 27.62
N ALA A 55 -12.51 -6.72 27.63
CA ALA A 55 -12.28 -5.96 26.40
C ALA A 55 -10.93 -6.34 25.75
N LEU A 56 -10.86 -6.44 24.42
CA LEU A 56 -9.61 -6.76 23.70
C LEU A 56 -8.52 -5.69 23.88
N TYR A 57 -8.94 -4.43 24.05
CA TYR A 57 -8.10 -3.26 24.21
C TYR A 57 -8.68 -2.40 25.34
N LYS A 58 -7.89 -2.12 26.39
CA LYS A 58 -8.28 -1.23 27.49
C LYS A 58 -7.02 -0.55 28.00
N PHE A 59 -6.96 0.76 27.86
CA PHE A 59 -5.82 1.57 28.27
C PHE A 59 -6.25 2.48 29.41
N ASP A 60 -5.44 2.53 30.47
CA ASP A 60 -5.55 3.58 31.47
C ASP A 60 -5.28 4.93 30.81
N ASP A 61 -5.92 5.99 31.35
CA ASP A 61 -5.73 7.36 30.90
C ASP A 61 -4.24 7.74 31.03
N TYR A 62 -3.59 7.92 29.87
CA TYR A 62 -2.18 8.18 29.80
C TYR A 62 -1.79 9.54 30.40
N ASP A 63 -2.58 10.58 30.12
CA ASP A 63 -2.25 11.94 30.55
C ASP A 63 -2.40 12.04 32.08
N ASP A 64 -3.46 11.43 32.64
CA ASP A 64 -3.65 11.29 34.09
C ASP A 64 -2.49 10.51 34.75
N CYS A 65 -1.95 9.48 34.10
CA CYS A 65 -0.81 8.71 34.62
C CYS A 65 0.52 9.44 34.56
N VAL A 66 0.70 10.31 33.57
CA VAL A 66 1.88 11.18 33.48
C VAL A 66 1.77 12.33 34.48
N ASP A 67 0.58 12.90 34.67
CA ASP A 67 0.34 14.08 35.52
C ASP A 67 0.28 13.76 37.03
N ARG A 68 -0.22 12.58 37.43
CA ARG A 68 -0.28 12.17 38.87
C ARG A 68 1.09 11.95 39.51
N ALA A 69 2.14 11.89 38.70
CA ALA A 69 3.51 11.72 39.14
C ALA A 69 3.97 12.85 40.07
N THR A 70 3.86 12.64 41.36
CA THR A 70 4.45 13.50 42.40
C THR A 70 5.97 13.66 42.23
N THR A 71 6.49 14.78 42.73
CA THR A 71 7.88 15.28 42.66
C THR A 71 8.97 14.41 43.30
N GLU A 72 8.67 13.19 43.73
CA GLU A 72 9.66 12.19 44.15
C GLU A 72 9.33 10.82 43.52
N PRO A 73 10.04 10.37 42.47
CA PRO A 73 9.66 9.17 41.75
C PRO A 73 10.11 7.90 42.49
N SER A 74 9.15 7.10 42.99
CA SER A 74 9.41 5.69 43.34
C SER A 74 9.71 4.82 42.10
N TYR A 75 9.23 5.24 40.92
CA TYR A 75 9.51 4.61 39.64
C TYR A 75 9.80 5.66 38.55
N PRO A 76 10.85 5.47 37.73
CA PRO A 76 11.16 6.37 36.62
C PRO A 76 10.11 6.26 35.48
N ALA A 77 9.66 5.06 35.11
CA ALA A 77 8.58 4.91 34.13
C ALA A 77 7.19 5.15 34.76
N LYS A 78 6.23 5.64 33.97
CA LYS A 78 4.87 5.97 34.45
C LYS A 78 3.77 5.09 33.85
N TYR A 79 3.96 4.65 32.62
CA TYR A 79 2.95 3.92 31.85
C TYR A 79 3.59 2.77 31.09
N CYS A 80 2.95 1.59 31.04
CA CYS A 80 3.45 0.45 30.27
C CYS A 80 2.36 -0.12 29.36
N LEU A 81 2.72 -0.38 28.10
CA LEU A 81 1.88 -1.17 27.19
C LEU A 81 2.26 -2.64 27.35
N ILE A 82 1.28 -3.49 27.68
CA ILE A 82 1.48 -4.92 27.89
C ILE A 82 0.59 -5.75 26.97
N TYR A 83 1.10 -6.93 26.64
CA TYR A 83 0.39 -8.00 26.00
C TYR A 83 0.01 -9.05 27.05
N VAL A 84 -1.25 -9.44 27.10
CA VAL A 84 -1.82 -10.35 28.09
C VAL A 84 -2.40 -11.56 27.36
N GLN A 85 -2.06 -12.76 27.84
CA GLN A 85 -2.66 -14.01 27.42
C GLN A 85 -3.43 -14.63 28.57
N LEU A 86 -4.74 -14.75 28.40
CA LEU A 86 -5.63 -15.44 29.32
C LEU A 86 -5.35 -16.94 29.31
N GLN A 87 -5.28 -17.55 30.49
CA GLN A 87 -5.06 -18.99 30.61
C GLN A 87 -6.39 -19.75 30.61
N PRO A 88 -6.41 -20.97 30.06
CA PRO A 88 -7.62 -21.77 30.00
C PRO A 88 -8.16 -22.15 31.36
N ASN A 89 -9.46 -21.93 31.57
CA ASN A 89 -10.18 -22.37 32.76
C ASN A 89 -11.56 -22.91 32.37
N ASN A 90 -11.68 -24.23 32.24
CA ASN A 90 -12.92 -24.87 31.78
C ASN A 90 -14.11 -24.66 32.73
N ASP A 91 -13.85 -24.35 34.00
CA ASP A 91 -14.88 -24.08 35.01
C ASP A 91 -15.46 -22.67 34.89
N SER A 92 -14.78 -21.76 34.17
CA SER A 92 -15.25 -20.40 33.91
C SER A 92 -16.19 -20.37 32.70
N SER A 93 -17.42 -19.89 32.90
CA SER A 93 -18.37 -19.64 31.81
C SER A 93 -17.84 -18.59 30.81
N VAL A 94 -17.03 -17.65 31.28
CA VAL A 94 -16.38 -16.63 30.46
C VAL A 94 -15.34 -17.26 29.54
N TRP A 95 -14.54 -18.21 30.03
CA TRP A 95 -13.57 -18.93 29.20
C TRP A 95 -14.24 -19.71 28.07
N GLN A 96 -15.35 -20.40 28.35
CA GLN A 96 -16.08 -21.15 27.32
C GLN A 96 -16.58 -20.24 26.20
N GLN A 97 -17.00 -19.00 26.51
CA GLN A 97 -17.37 -18.01 25.51
C GLN A 97 -16.16 -17.52 24.71
N ILE A 98 -15.04 -17.24 25.39
CA ILE A 98 -13.77 -16.84 24.75
C ILE A 98 -13.30 -17.90 23.77
N ASP A 99 -13.30 -19.17 24.15
CA ASP A 99 -12.88 -20.29 23.30
C ASP A 99 -13.78 -20.42 22.06
N LEU A 100 -15.10 -20.33 22.26
CA LEU A 100 -16.07 -20.36 21.16
C LEU A 100 -15.86 -19.21 20.18
N LEU A 101 -15.74 -17.96 20.67
CA LEU A 101 -15.55 -16.79 19.82
C LEU A 101 -14.20 -16.81 19.10
N SER A 102 -13.14 -17.21 19.79
CA SER A 102 -11.79 -17.29 19.24
C SER A 102 -11.62 -18.39 18.20
N SER A 103 -12.49 -19.40 18.21
CA SER A 103 -12.52 -20.46 17.19
C SER A 103 -13.00 -19.98 15.82
N HIS A 104 -13.74 -18.85 15.77
CA HIS A 104 -14.27 -18.31 14.52
C HIS A 104 -13.20 -17.52 13.75
N LYS A 105 -12.93 -17.96 12.51
CA LYS A 105 -11.93 -17.38 11.59
C LYS A 105 -12.09 -15.86 11.31
N TYR A 106 -13.26 -15.26 11.56
CA TYR A 106 -13.51 -13.83 11.33
C TYR A 106 -13.43 -12.98 12.60
N ASN A 107 -13.21 -13.61 13.75
CA ASN A 107 -13.10 -12.93 15.03
C ASN A 107 -11.63 -12.77 15.42
N TYR A 108 -11.34 -11.81 16.29
CA TYR A 108 -10.07 -11.76 16.99
C TYR A 108 -9.95 -12.94 17.93
N ARG A 109 -8.73 -13.23 18.39
CA ARG A 109 -8.55 -14.08 19.55
C ARG A 109 -8.87 -13.30 20.82
N HIS A 110 -9.92 -13.72 21.52
CA HIS A 110 -10.39 -13.09 22.77
C HIS A 110 -9.58 -13.51 23.99
N ASP A 111 -8.71 -14.52 23.87
CA ASP A 111 -7.73 -14.88 24.88
C ASP A 111 -6.43 -14.06 24.82
N HIS A 112 -6.24 -13.30 23.74
CA HIS A 112 -5.14 -12.36 23.56
C HIS A 112 -5.65 -10.95 23.79
N ILE A 113 -4.98 -10.17 24.63
CA ILE A 113 -5.46 -8.86 25.09
C ILE A 113 -4.32 -7.86 25.17
N PHE A 114 -4.58 -6.59 24.85
CA PHE A 114 -3.64 -5.50 25.12
C PHE A 114 -4.17 -4.61 26.25
N ARG A 115 -3.25 -4.26 27.15
CA ARG A 115 -3.53 -3.35 28.28
C ARG A 115 -2.48 -2.26 28.35
N GLY A 116 -2.94 -1.08 28.70
CA GLY A 116 -2.11 0.08 28.98
C GLY A 116 -2.22 0.35 30.47
N VAL A 117 -1.13 0.12 31.20
CA VAL A 117 -1.16 0.06 32.67
C VAL A 117 -0.44 1.27 33.24
N CYS A 118 -1.14 1.96 34.12
CA CYS A 118 -0.60 3.02 34.97
C CYS A 118 0.17 2.40 36.14
N LEU A 119 1.48 2.61 36.21
CA LEU A 119 2.31 1.97 37.23
C LEU A 119 1.95 2.42 38.66
N GLU A 120 1.55 3.68 38.82
CA GLU A 120 1.15 4.25 40.11
C GLU A 120 -0.18 3.67 40.60
N LYS A 121 -1.23 3.66 39.75
CA LYS A 121 -2.53 3.03 40.10
C LYS A 121 -2.37 1.55 40.43
N CYS A 122 -1.50 0.87 39.69
CA CYS A 122 -1.22 -0.55 39.88
C CYS A 122 -0.50 -0.81 41.22
N LYS A 123 0.41 0.07 41.62
CA LYS A 123 1.04 0.05 42.95
C LYS A 123 0.01 0.29 44.05
N ASP A 124 -0.82 1.33 43.92
CA ASP A 124 -1.88 1.64 44.90
C ASP A 124 -2.86 0.47 45.05
N PHE A 125 -3.18 -0.23 43.96
CA PHE A 125 -4.03 -1.41 43.98
C PHE A 125 -3.39 -2.56 44.78
N LEU A 126 -2.12 -2.86 44.55
CA LEU A 126 -1.39 -3.90 45.28
C LEU A 126 -1.21 -3.59 46.77
N GLU A 127 -0.94 -2.33 47.12
CA GLU A 127 -0.82 -1.92 48.53
C GLU A 127 -2.13 -2.10 49.31
N ASN A 128 -3.28 -1.99 48.64
CA ASN A 128 -4.59 -2.20 49.26
C ASN A 128 -5.02 -3.68 49.31
N ASN A 129 -4.47 -4.54 48.44
CA ASN A 129 -4.85 -5.94 48.26
C ASN A 129 -3.66 -6.88 48.46
N VAL A 130 -3.19 -6.99 49.71
CA VAL A 130 -2.07 -7.90 50.07
C VAL A 130 -2.53 -9.36 49.99
N ASN A 131 -2.02 -10.11 49.00
CA ASN A 131 -2.21 -11.56 48.88
C ASN A 131 -0.86 -12.26 48.71
N ASP A 132 -0.48 -13.12 49.65
CA ASP A 132 0.76 -13.95 49.63
C ASP A 132 0.66 -15.18 48.70
N ASN A 133 -0.03 -15.07 47.56
CA ASN A 133 -0.09 -16.18 46.60
C ASN A 133 1.10 -16.10 45.64
N ASP A 134 2.07 -17.00 45.82
CA ASP A 134 3.13 -17.33 44.86
C ASP A 134 2.50 -17.79 43.54
N SER A 135 2.10 -16.84 42.70
CA SER A 135 1.68 -17.13 41.34
C SER A 135 2.91 -17.50 40.53
N GLN A 136 2.80 -18.51 39.66
CA GLN A 136 3.92 -18.92 38.81
C GLN A 136 4.30 -17.75 37.87
N ASN A 137 5.36 -17.02 38.24
CA ASN A 137 5.93 -15.87 37.54
C ASN A 137 6.71 -16.30 36.27
N GLY A 138 6.03 -17.00 35.37
CA GLY A 138 6.59 -17.39 34.08
C GLY A 138 6.42 -16.27 33.06
N LEU A 139 7.54 -15.76 32.52
CA LEU A 139 7.52 -14.80 31.42
C LEU A 139 6.81 -15.43 30.21
N LEU A 140 5.86 -14.71 29.60
CA LEU A 140 5.15 -15.22 28.44
C LEU A 140 6.08 -15.30 27.24
N THR A 141 6.30 -16.52 26.73
CA THR A 141 7.11 -16.77 25.53
C THR A 141 6.28 -17.44 24.44
N ASN A 142 6.05 -16.73 23.34
CA ASN A 142 5.46 -17.25 22.11
C ASN A 142 6.00 -16.48 20.88
N GLU A 143 5.61 -16.88 19.67
CA GLU A 143 6.04 -16.22 18.42
C GLU A 143 5.79 -14.70 18.43
N ASN A 144 4.66 -14.25 18.99
CA ASN A 144 4.32 -12.83 19.01
C ASN A 144 5.25 -12.06 19.96
N THR A 145 5.56 -12.60 21.14
CA THR A 145 6.44 -11.96 22.12
C THR A 145 7.89 -11.93 21.66
N GLU A 146 8.36 -12.97 20.96
CA GLU A 146 9.69 -12.97 20.31
C GLU A 146 9.79 -11.85 19.27
N ILE A 147 8.74 -11.65 18.49
CA ILE A 147 8.68 -10.57 17.50
C ILE A 147 8.62 -9.19 18.18
N PHE A 148 7.81 -9.00 19.22
CA PHE A 148 7.79 -7.75 19.98
C PHE A 148 9.13 -7.43 20.62
N GLU A 149 9.82 -8.46 21.14
CA GLU A 149 11.16 -8.31 21.68
C GLU A 149 12.14 -7.83 20.62
N SER A 150 12.02 -8.31 19.38
CA SER A 150 12.83 -7.82 18.25
C SER A 150 12.54 -6.36 17.87
N PHE A 151 11.32 -5.87 18.07
CA PHE A 151 10.95 -4.47 17.78
C PHE A 151 11.15 -3.52 18.97
N HIS A 152 11.25 -4.02 20.19
CA HIS A 152 11.45 -3.21 21.39
C HIS A 152 12.72 -3.67 22.12
N TYR A 153 13.81 -3.80 21.37
CA TYR A 153 15.08 -4.38 21.84
C TYR A 153 15.98 -3.39 22.59
N THR A 154 15.56 -2.14 22.83
CA THR A 154 16.48 -1.19 23.43
C THR A 154 16.92 -1.68 24.82
N PRO A 155 18.19 -1.46 25.24
CA PRO A 155 18.66 -1.92 26.55
C PRO A 155 17.77 -1.42 27.71
N LEU A 156 17.20 -0.22 27.56
CA LEU A 156 16.28 0.37 28.52
C LEU A 156 14.96 -0.41 28.60
N ASP A 157 14.37 -0.79 27.46
CA ASP A 157 13.13 -1.57 27.44
C ASP A 157 13.32 -2.93 28.11
N HIS A 158 14.46 -3.61 27.88
CA HIS A 158 14.77 -4.88 28.52
C HIS A 158 14.89 -4.72 30.04
N ILE A 159 15.59 -3.69 30.52
CA ILE A 159 15.70 -3.40 31.96
C ILE A 159 14.32 -3.13 32.57
N MET A 160 13.53 -2.24 31.95
CA MET A 160 12.20 -1.90 32.43
C MET A 160 11.26 -3.10 32.43
N ARG A 161 11.31 -3.95 31.40
CA ARG A 161 10.53 -5.19 31.32
C ARG A 161 10.80 -6.07 32.54
N HIS A 162 12.06 -6.37 32.85
CA HIS A 162 12.41 -7.19 34.02
C HIS A 162 12.06 -6.50 35.35
N GLN A 163 12.27 -5.20 35.44
CA GLN A 163 12.02 -4.44 36.67
C GLN A 163 10.53 -4.39 37.04
N TYR A 164 9.64 -4.16 36.06
CA TYR A 164 8.21 -3.95 36.32
C TYR A 164 7.34 -5.20 36.11
N HIS A 165 7.91 -6.29 35.56
CA HIS A 165 7.14 -7.48 35.20
C HIS A 165 6.28 -8.01 36.36
N ASN A 166 6.90 -8.25 37.53
CA ASN A 166 6.21 -8.90 38.64
C ASN A 166 5.05 -8.04 39.17
N ASN A 167 5.29 -6.75 39.40
CA ASN A 167 4.26 -5.85 39.92
C ASN A 167 3.09 -5.72 38.95
N ILE A 168 3.37 -5.56 37.64
CA ILE A 168 2.30 -5.48 36.63
C ILE A 168 1.56 -6.82 36.54
N HIS A 169 2.28 -7.94 36.56
CA HIS A 169 1.69 -9.28 36.46
C HIS A 169 0.74 -9.53 37.61
N GLU A 170 1.16 -9.29 38.85
CA GLU A 170 0.36 -9.52 40.05
C GLU A 170 -0.92 -8.69 40.04
N CYS A 171 -0.79 -7.40 39.78
CA CYS A 171 -1.88 -6.42 39.69
C CYS A 171 -2.91 -6.79 38.61
N VAL A 172 -2.46 -7.11 37.39
CA VAL A 172 -3.36 -7.53 36.30
C VAL A 172 -3.96 -8.90 36.58
N ASN A 173 -3.18 -9.83 37.12
CA ASN A 173 -3.68 -11.17 37.42
C ASN A 173 -4.75 -11.15 38.53
N GLN A 174 -4.58 -10.33 39.57
CA GLN A 174 -5.58 -10.12 40.60
C GLN A 174 -6.86 -9.49 40.04
N GLU A 175 -6.76 -8.41 39.24
CA GLU A 175 -7.94 -7.77 38.60
C GLU A 175 -8.77 -8.78 37.81
N TYR A 176 -8.11 -9.66 37.03
CA TYR A 176 -8.81 -10.63 36.19
C TYR A 176 -9.32 -11.85 36.97
N MET A 177 -8.63 -12.28 38.01
CA MET A 177 -9.11 -13.32 38.90
C MET A 177 -10.36 -12.87 39.64
N GLU A 178 -10.36 -11.64 40.18
CA GLU A 178 -11.51 -11.07 40.90
C GLU A 178 -12.71 -10.84 39.96
N LYS A 179 -12.48 -10.28 38.78
CA LYS A 179 -13.56 -9.86 37.88
C LYS A 179 -14.09 -10.99 36.99
N TYR A 180 -13.22 -11.90 36.55
CA TYR A 180 -13.54 -12.90 35.52
C TYR A 180 -13.22 -14.35 35.92
N ASN A 181 -12.61 -14.59 37.09
CA ASN A 181 -12.12 -15.91 37.52
C ASN A 181 -11.16 -16.56 36.50
N LEU A 182 -10.26 -15.74 35.93
CA LEU A 182 -9.27 -16.15 34.92
C LEU A 182 -7.87 -15.70 35.32
N SER A 183 -6.91 -16.63 35.25
CA SER A 183 -5.49 -16.31 35.45
C SER A 183 -4.84 -15.80 34.17
N THR A 184 -3.82 -14.96 34.31
CA THR A 184 -3.17 -14.28 33.19
C THR A 184 -1.66 -14.55 33.14
N LYS A 185 -1.11 -14.55 31.93
CA LYS A 185 0.33 -14.40 31.68
C LYS A 185 0.56 -13.13 30.88
N ILE A 186 1.60 -12.38 31.20
CA ILE A 186 1.86 -11.09 30.56
C ILE A 186 3.23 -11.04 29.88
N PHE A 187 3.34 -10.13 28.92
CA PHE A 187 4.59 -9.66 28.34
C PHE A 187 4.55 -8.13 28.31
N VAL A 188 5.56 -7.48 28.90
CA VAL A 188 5.65 -6.02 28.88
C VAL A 188 6.30 -5.60 27.56
N ASN A 189 5.55 -4.96 26.65
CA ASN A 189 6.10 -4.56 25.35
C ASN A 189 7.15 -3.47 25.55
N TYR A 190 6.71 -2.34 26.11
CA TYR A 190 7.55 -1.22 26.49
C TYR A 190 6.88 -0.39 27.57
N CYS A 191 7.70 0.36 28.30
CA CYS A 191 7.26 1.35 29.26
C CYS A 191 7.71 2.75 28.81
N VAL A 192 6.88 3.74 29.08
CA VAL A 192 7.10 5.14 28.71
C VAL A 192 7.54 5.91 29.94
N HIS A 193 8.63 6.65 29.76
CA HIS A 193 9.16 7.59 30.73
C HIS A 193 8.99 9.00 30.14
N PRO A 194 8.27 9.93 30.80
CA PRO A 194 7.98 11.24 30.22
C PRO A 194 9.24 12.09 29.99
N GLU A 195 10.27 11.93 30.84
CA GLU A 195 11.52 12.70 30.72
C GLU A 195 12.68 12.00 29.98
N ILE A 196 12.57 10.70 29.68
CA ILE A 196 13.65 9.94 29.01
C ILE A 196 13.22 9.66 27.58
N HIS A 197 13.80 10.42 26.66
CA HIS A 197 13.65 10.22 25.22
C HIS A 197 14.83 9.44 24.63
N ARG A 198 14.60 8.77 23.50
CA ARG A 198 15.68 8.15 22.70
C ARG A 198 16.76 9.18 22.33
N THR A 199 18.02 8.83 22.59
CA THR A 199 19.16 9.67 22.20
C THR A 199 19.33 9.69 20.69
N LYS A 200 19.36 10.90 20.10
CA LYS A 200 19.55 11.10 18.66
C LYS A 200 20.94 10.64 18.22
N ASP A 201 20.97 9.73 17.26
CA ASP A 201 22.19 9.15 16.73
C ASP A 201 22.72 9.91 15.51
N ILE A 202 23.85 9.45 14.97
CA ILE A 202 24.46 10.05 13.77
C ILE A 202 23.52 10.00 12.56
N TYR A 203 22.71 8.95 12.42
CA TYR A 203 21.79 8.78 11.30
C TYR A 203 20.67 9.81 11.31
N TYR A 204 20.16 10.19 12.49
CA TYR A 204 19.25 11.32 12.66
C TYR A 204 19.85 12.61 12.10
N TYR A 205 21.04 12.99 12.56
CA TYR A 205 21.69 14.23 12.14
C TYR A 205 22.04 14.23 10.65
N LEU A 206 22.42 13.09 10.08
CA LEU A 206 22.65 12.94 8.64
C LEU A 206 21.36 13.14 7.83
N THR A 207 20.21 12.62 8.29
CA THR A 207 18.93 12.84 7.63
C THR A 207 18.49 14.30 7.70
N ILE A 208 18.65 14.96 8.86
CA ILE A 208 18.38 16.39 9.01
C ILE A 208 19.28 17.23 8.09
N LEU A 209 20.57 16.92 8.04
CA LEU A 209 21.52 17.58 7.13
C LEU A 209 21.08 17.43 5.67
N LEU A 210 20.68 16.23 5.25
CA LEU A 210 20.16 15.98 3.90
C LEU A 210 18.93 16.84 3.59
N ILE A 211 17.97 16.93 4.51
CA ILE A 211 16.77 17.77 4.36
C ILE A 211 17.16 19.24 4.22
N ILE A 212 18.06 19.74 5.06
CA ILE A 212 18.57 21.13 5.01
C ILE A 212 19.24 21.40 3.66
N VAL A 213 20.11 20.50 3.19
CA VAL A 213 20.79 20.62 1.89
C VAL A 213 19.78 20.68 0.75
N ILE A 214 18.75 19.82 0.75
CA ILE A 214 17.69 19.83 -0.26
C ILE A 214 16.95 21.18 -0.22
N ILE A 215 16.59 21.69 0.96
CA ILE A 215 15.92 22.99 1.11
C ILE A 215 16.80 24.12 0.55
N LEU A 216 18.08 24.16 0.90
CA LEU A 216 19.03 25.16 0.41
C LEU A 216 19.19 25.09 -1.11
N LEU A 217 19.31 23.88 -1.68
CA LEU A 217 19.36 23.68 -3.14
C LEU A 217 18.10 24.21 -3.81
N ASN A 218 16.92 23.94 -3.25
CA ASN A 218 15.65 24.46 -3.77
C ASN A 218 15.60 25.99 -3.73
N ILE A 219 16.02 26.62 -2.64
CA ILE A 219 16.07 28.08 -2.49
C ILE A 219 17.06 28.69 -3.49
N PHE A 220 18.33 28.25 -3.50
CA PHE A 220 19.35 28.82 -4.36
C PHE A 220 19.06 28.61 -5.85
N SER A 221 18.59 27.41 -6.23
CA SER A 221 18.22 27.08 -7.61
C SER A 221 17.01 27.91 -8.09
N THR A 222 16.02 28.14 -7.23
CA THR A 222 14.86 28.99 -7.54
C THR A 222 15.26 30.45 -7.70
N ILE A 223 16.12 30.99 -6.82
CA ILE A 223 16.64 32.36 -6.93
C ILE A 223 17.46 32.53 -8.21
N TYR A 224 18.35 31.57 -8.52
CA TYR A 224 19.17 31.59 -9.73
C TYR A 224 18.31 31.57 -11.01
N ASP A 225 17.30 30.70 -11.08
CA ASP A 225 16.39 30.58 -12.22
C ASP A 225 15.54 31.87 -12.41
N ALA A 226 15.10 32.49 -11.31
CA ALA A 226 14.42 33.79 -11.34
C ALA A 226 15.34 34.92 -11.84
N LYS A 227 16.62 34.92 -11.44
CA LYS A 227 17.61 35.90 -11.90
C LYS A 227 17.88 35.76 -13.41
N ILE A 228 18.07 34.55 -13.93
CA ILE A 228 18.21 34.32 -15.38
C ILE A 228 16.98 34.82 -16.14
N LYS A 229 15.76 34.50 -15.65
CA LYS A 229 14.52 35.01 -16.26
C LYS A 229 14.48 36.53 -16.32
N SER A 230 14.94 37.21 -15.27
CA SER A 230 14.94 38.67 -15.21
C SER A 230 15.90 39.29 -16.26
N GLN A 231 17.01 38.60 -16.55
CA GLN A 231 18.04 39.02 -17.49
C GLN A 231 17.70 38.72 -18.95
N GLN A 232 16.87 37.70 -19.24
CA GLN A 232 16.42 37.39 -20.60
C GLN A 232 15.33 38.37 -21.06
N LEU A 233 15.67 39.20 -22.05
CA LEU A 233 14.88 40.30 -22.60
C LEU A 233 14.05 39.85 -23.81
N LYS A 234 12.75 39.62 -23.59
CA LYS A 234 11.58 39.88 -24.47
C LYS A 234 10.29 39.47 -23.71
N PRO A 235 9.17 40.21 -23.80
CA PRO A 235 7.94 39.91 -23.04
C PRO A 235 7.36 38.50 -23.33
N ASP A 236 7.38 38.08 -24.60
CA ASP A 236 6.81 36.79 -25.03
C ASP A 236 7.64 35.58 -24.58
N GLU A 237 8.96 35.72 -24.51
CA GLU A 237 9.88 34.67 -24.05
C GLU A 237 9.76 34.47 -22.52
N LYS A 238 9.46 35.53 -21.76
CA LYS A 238 9.25 35.45 -20.30
C LYS A 238 8.04 34.61 -19.91
N LEU A 239 7.01 34.51 -20.76
CA LEU A 239 5.78 33.76 -20.46
C LEU A 239 6.01 32.23 -20.52
N LYS A 240 6.82 31.77 -21.48
CA LYS A 240 7.11 30.34 -21.72
C LYS A 240 8.45 29.87 -21.14
N TYR A 241 9.25 30.78 -20.57
CA TYR A 241 10.60 30.52 -20.04
C TYR A 241 10.73 29.23 -19.19
N TYR A 242 9.79 29.01 -18.25
CA TYR A 242 9.85 27.85 -17.36
C TYR A 242 9.40 26.53 -17.99
N GLU A 243 8.71 26.60 -19.14
CA GLU A 243 8.23 25.43 -19.88
C GLU A 243 9.32 24.88 -20.81
N VAL A 244 10.26 25.74 -21.22
CA VAL A 244 11.36 25.38 -22.11
C VAL A 244 12.58 24.95 -21.30
N LYS A 245 13.21 23.84 -21.70
CA LYS A 245 14.48 23.39 -21.10
C LYS A 245 15.62 24.31 -21.55
N HIS A 246 16.51 24.67 -20.63
CA HIS A 246 17.75 25.38 -20.99
C HIS A 246 18.56 24.57 -22.00
N SER A 247 19.14 25.25 -22.99
CA SER A 247 20.03 24.63 -23.98
C SER A 247 21.36 24.20 -23.37
N ASP A 248 21.92 25.04 -22.51
CA ASP A 248 23.17 24.81 -21.82
C ASP A 248 23.03 23.84 -20.63
N LYS A 249 23.97 22.89 -20.52
CA LYS A 249 24.00 21.87 -19.46
C LYS A 249 24.22 22.49 -18.09
N VAL A 250 25.06 23.51 -17.97
CA VAL A 250 25.35 24.16 -16.67
C VAL A 250 24.07 24.79 -16.13
N ASN A 251 23.39 25.57 -16.95
CA ASN A 251 22.09 26.14 -16.58
C ASN A 251 21.04 25.07 -16.25
N ARG A 252 21.02 23.92 -16.94
CA ARG A 252 20.12 22.81 -16.58
C ARG A 252 20.42 22.22 -15.20
N TYR A 253 21.69 22.05 -14.81
CA TYR A 253 22.06 21.58 -13.48
C TYR A 253 21.69 22.60 -12.39
N LEU A 254 22.05 23.87 -12.61
CA LEU A 254 21.82 24.94 -11.63
C LEU A 254 20.32 25.26 -11.44
N THR A 255 19.48 24.95 -12.42
CA THR A 255 18.01 25.15 -12.34
C THR A 255 17.22 23.85 -12.07
N ALA A 256 17.90 22.72 -11.83
CA ALA A 256 17.22 21.43 -11.62
C ALA A 256 16.31 21.44 -10.37
N PHE A 257 16.73 22.11 -9.30
CA PHE A 257 16.00 22.27 -8.04
C PHE A 257 15.10 23.51 -8.01
N SER A 258 14.87 24.20 -9.13
CA SER A 258 13.95 25.35 -9.17
C SER A 258 12.51 24.90 -8.97
N LEU A 259 11.91 25.28 -7.84
CA LEU A 259 10.55 24.88 -7.45
C LEU A 259 9.51 25.32 -8.48
N TYR A 260 9.61 26.56 -8.97
CA TYR A 260 8.64 27.08 -9.94
C TYR A 260 8.74 26.37 -11.29
N ARG A 261 9.96 26.02 -11.73
CA ARG A 261 10.18 25.23 -12.94
C ARG A 261 9.63 23.81 -12.80
N ASN A 262 9.87 23.16 -11.65
CA ASN A 262 9.33 21.84 -11.36
C ASN A 262 7.80 21.86 -11.26
N TYR A 263 7.21 22.90 -10.69
CA TYR A 263 5.76 23.11 -10.71
C TYR A 263 5.22 23.23 -12.14
N LYS A 264 5.92 23.97 -13.02
CA LYS A 264 5.55 24.05 -14.45
C LYS A 264 5.64 22.68 -15.13
N ARG A 265 6.67 21.87 -14.84
CA ARG A 265 6.77 20.47 -15.29
C ARG A 265 5.61 19.61 -14.78
N LEU A 266 5.13 19.83 -13.56
CA LEU A 266 3.97 19.13 -13.00
C LEU A 266 2.69 19.46 -13.78
N VAL A 267 2.44 20.74 -14.10
CA VAL A 267 1.17 21.18 -14.70
C VAL A 267 1.13 21.19 -16.23
N VAL A 268 2.27 21.09 -16.92
CA VAL A 268 2.36 21.19 -18.39
C VAL A 268 1.49 20.15 -19.09
N PRO A 269 0.68 20.49 -20.11
CA PRO A 269 -0.08 19.51 -20.87
C PRO A 269 0.81 18.54 -21.66
N ASN A 270 0.27 17.37 -21.99
CA ASN A 270 0.95 16.43 -22.88
C ASN A 270 0.98 17.02 -24.29
N GLN A 271 2.18 17.23 -24.84
CA GLN A 271 2.38 17.91 -26.13
C GLN A 271 2.55 16.94 -27.31
N SER A 272 3.05 15.73 -27.07
CA SER A 272 3.25 14.74 -28.14
C SER A 272 1.95 14.00 -28.46
N ASP A 273 1.73 13.63 -29.73
CA ASP A 273 0.54 12.87 -30.17
C ASP A 273 0.26 11.62 -29.32
N ILE A 274 1.31 10.82 -29.04
CA ILE A 274 1.22 9.63 -28.18
C ILE A 274 0.77 10.00 -26.77
N GLY A 275 1.29 11.10 -26.23
CA GLY A 275 0.92 11.61 -24.91
C GLY A 275 -0.52 12.14 -24.85
N ILE A 276 -1.05 12.65 -25.96
CA ILE A 276 -2.45 13.08 -26.07
C ILE A 276 -3.37 11.86 -26.15
N ASP A 277 -2.98 10.83 -26.90
CA ASP A 277 -3.69 9.56 -26.99
C ASP A 277 -3.75 8.84 -25.63
N LEU A 278 -2.64 8.84 -24.89
CA LEU A 278 -2.51 8.20 -23.58
C LEU A 278 -3.04 9.04 -22.41
N ALA A 279 -3.43 10.30 -22.62
CA ALA A 279 -3.81 11.23 -21.54
C ALA A 279 -4.96 10.72 -20.65
N PHE A 280 -5.80 9.79 -21.13
CA PHE A 280 -6.87 9.21 -20.32
C PHE A 280 -6.36 8.28 -19.22
N LEU A 281 -5.14 7.74 -19.38
CA LEU A 281 -4.49 6.92 -18.36
C LEU A 281 -4.19 7.73 -17.10
N ASP A 282 -4.06 9.05 -17.20
CA ASP A 282 -3.87 9.92 -16.05
C ASP A 282 -5.07 9.84 -15.10
N GLY A 283 -6.30 9.97 -15.63
CA GLY A 283 -7.49 9.83 -14.81
C GLY A 283 -7.67 8.43 -14.24
N PHE A 284 -7.36 7.40 -15.03
CA PHE A 284 -7.40 6.02 -14.53
C PHE A 284 -6.39 5.77 -13.39
N ARG A 285 -5.15 6.23 -13.56
CA ARG A 285 -4.10 6.15 -12.53
C ARG A 285 -4.49 6.88 -11.25
N THR A 286 -5.18 8.01 -11.38
CA THR A 286 -5.70 8.78 -10.24
C THR A 286 -6.76 7.99 -9.48
N VAL A 287 -7.72 7.38 -10.20
CA VAL A 287 -8.76 6.56 -9.58
C VAL A 287 -8.15 5.36 -8.86
N LEU A 288 -7.21 4.66 -9.49
CA LEU A 288 -6.51 3.54 -8.86
C LEU A 288 -5.73 3.99 -7.61
N CYS A 289 -5.08 5.15 -7.68
CA CYS A 289 -4.35 5.71 -6.54
C CYS A 289 -5.30 6.06 -5.37
N PHE A 290 -6.47 6.62 -5.66
CA PHE A 290 -7.50 6.85 -4.64
C PHE A 290 -7.99 5.54 -4.02
N LEU A 291 -8.22 4.51 -4.83
CA LEU A 291 -8.63 3.18 -4.34
C LEU A 291 -7.59 2.54 -3.42
N ILE A 292 -6.29 2.65 -3.75
CA ILE A 292 -5.19 2.21 -2.86
C ILE A 292 -5.26 2.94 -1.51
N VAL A 293 -5.43 4.26 -1.53
CA VAL A 293 -5.45 5.03 -0.30
C VAL A 293 -6.71 4.74 0.52
N LEU A 294 -7.85 4.51 -0.14
CA LEU A 294 -9.08 4.07 0.51
C LEU A 294 -8.90 2.70 1.17
N GLU A 295 -8.32 1.74 0.46
CA GLU A 295 -7.99 0.44 1.03
C GLU A 295 -7.06 0.57 2.24
N HIS A 296 -5.94 1.28 2.10
CA HIS A 296 -5.00 1.45 3.21
C HIS A 296 -5.54 2.35 4.34
N SER A 297 -6.62 3.10 4.12
CA SER A 297 -7.32 3.75 5.24
C SER A 297 -8.05 2.74 6.13
N LEU A 298 -8.35 1.54 5.62
CA LEU A 298 -8.86 0.43 6.43
C LEU A 298 -7.77 -0.12 7.37
N LEU A 299 -6.47 0.23 7.18
CA LEU A 299 -5.41 -0.07 8.15
C LEU A 299 -5.66 0.60 9.51
N VAL A 300 -6.52 1.64 9.58
CA VAL A 300 -6.98 2.20 10.87
C VAL A 300 -7.65 1.13 11.73
N GLN A 301 -8.24 0.09 11.12
CA GLN A 301 -8.84 -1.03 11.84
C GLN A 301 -7.81 -1.98 12.46
N PHE A 302 -6.53 -1.82 12.10
CA PHE A 302 -5.44 -2.58 12.72
C PHE A 302 -4.97 -1.92 14.00
N ALA A 303 -5.32 -0.65 14.22
CA ALA A 303 -5.13 0.00 15.50
C ALA A 303 -5.92 -0.72 16.61
N HIS A 304 -5.52 -0.50 17.85
CA HIS A 304 -6.31 -0.93 18.99
C HIS A 304 -7.62 -0.12 19.01
N LEU A 305 -8.75 -0.80 18.89
CA LEU A 305 -10.07 -0.18 18.76
C LEU A 305 -10.86 -0.28 20.06
N GLU A 306 -11.68 0.71 20.36
CA GLU A 306 -12.65 0.59 21.46
C GLU A 306 -13.74 -0.44 21.15
N ASN A 307 -14.15 -0.53 19.88
CA ASN A 307 -15.23 -1.39 19.40
C ASN A 307 -14.73 -2.42 18.36
N PRO A 308 -13.86 -3.38 18.75
CA PRO A 308 -13.24 -4.33 17.82
C PRO A 308 -14.22 -5.22 17.06
N GLU A 309 -15.41 -5.45 17.61
CA GLU A 309 -16.51 -6.19 16.98
C GLU A 309 -16.95 -5.54 15.68
N PHE A 310 -16.80 -4.20 15.54
CA PHE A 310 -17.05 -3.51 14.29
C PHE A 310 -16.20 -4.10 13.16
N THR A 311 -14.91 -4.36 13.43
CA THR A 311 -14.00 -4.96 12.46
C THR A 311 -14.42 -6.39 12.15
N GLU A 312 -14.65 -7.23 13.16
CA GLU A 312 -15.11 -8.63 12.97
C GLU A 312 -16.37 -8.71 12.07
N LEU A 313 -17.36 -7.85 12.34
CA LEU A 313 -18.57 -7.74 11.54
C LEU A 313 -18.29 -7.23 10.13
N LEU A 314 -17.42 -6.23 9.99
CA LEU A 314 -17.04 -5.65 8.70
C LEU A 314 -16.44 -6.71 7.77
N TRP A 315 -15.57 -7.59 8.25
CA TRP A 315 -15.00 -8.69 7.45
C TRP A 315 -16.03 -9.77 7.09
N GLY A 316 -17.08 -9.93 7.90
CA GLY A 316 -18.23 -10.79 7.59
C GLY A 316 -19.10 -10.30 6.43
N ARG A 317 -19.15 -8.97 6.19
CA ARG A 317 -20.00 -8.33 5.16
C ARG A 317 -19.59 -8.75 3.74
N LEU A 318 -20.57 -9.08 2.91
CA LEU A 318 -20.36 -9.42 1.49
C LEU A 318 -19.65 -8.28 0.73
N GLN A 319 -19.99 -7.03 1.06
CA GLN A 319 -19.38 -5.85 0.44
C GLN A 319 -17.87 -5.80 0.66
N THR A 320 -17.42 -6.04 1.89
CA THR A 320 -16.00 -6.06 2.25
C THR A 320 -15.29 -7.22 1.56
N LYS A 321 -15.89 -8.41 1.53
CA LYS A 321 -15.35 -9.56 0.81
C LYS A 321 -15.17 -9.26 -0.69
N LEU A 322 -16.16 -8.66 -1.33
CA LEU A 322 -16.07 -8.22 -2.73
C LEU A 322 -15.00 -7.13 -2.95
N LEU A 323 -14.78 -6.25 -1.96
CA LEU A 323 -13.72 -5.24 -2.01
C LEU A 323 -12.32 -5.87 -1.88
N LEU A 324 -12.17 -6.92 -1.08
CA LEU A 324 -10.89 -7.63 -0.94
C LEU A 324 -10.54 -8.40 -2.22
N HIS A 325 -11.54 -8.96 -2.90
CA HIS A 325 -11.35 -9.45 -4.27
C HIS A 325 -10.88 -8.36 -5.23
N ALA A 326 -11.20 -7.11 -4.91
CA ALA A 326 -10.82 -5.95 -5.67
C ALA A 326 -9.34 -5.57 -5.46
N LEU A 327 -8.61 -6.17 -4.53
CA LEU A 327 -7.17 -5.92 -4.37
C LEU A 327 -6.36 -6.39 -5.59
N VAL A 328 -6.89 -7.37 -6.34
CA VAL A 328 -6.35 -7.79 -7.64
C VAL A 328 -6.38 -6.65 -8.66
N TRP A 329 -7.22 -5.61 -8.50
CA TRP A 329 -7.20 -4.44 -9.39
C TRP A 329 -5.91 -3.64 -9.30
N LEU A 330 -5.12 -3.79 -8.24
CA LEU A 330 -3.80 -3.17 -8.13
C LEU A 330 -2.82 -3.70 -9.18
N GLU A 331 -3.08 -4.91 -9.71
CA GLU A 331 -2.35 -5.46 -10.84
C GLU A 331 -2.52 -4.64 -12.13
N LEU A 332 -3.54 -3.76 -12.21
CA LEU A 332 -3.68 -2.82 -13.31
C LEU A 332 -2.52 -1.83 -13.39
N PHE A 333 -1.85 -1.54 -12.28
CA PHE A 333 -0.62 -0.76 -12.35
C PHE A 333 0.50 -1.53 -13.08
N PHE A 334 0.60 -2.86 -12.94
CA PHE A 334 1.49 -3.67 -13.78
C PHE A 334 1.08 -3.65 -15.25
N VAL A 335 -0.23 -3.68 -15.54
CA VAL A 335 -0.76 -3.52 -16.91
C VAL A 335 -0.33 -2.16 -17.50
N LEU A 336 -0.44 -1.07 -16.73
CA LEU A 336 0.02 0.25 -17.15
C LEU A 336 1.54 0.30 -17.37
N SER A 337 2.32 -0.31 -16.48
CA SER A 337 3.78 -0.42 -16.63
C SER A 337 4.19 -1.18 -17.89
N GLY A 338 3.54 -2.31 -18.19
CA GLY A 338 3.79 -3.09 -19.40
C GLY A 338 3.41 -2.34 -20.67
N LEU A 339 2.25 -1.69 -20.67
CA LEU A 339 1.79 -0.83 -21.76
C LEU A 339 2.83 0.28 -22.07
N LEU A 340 3.25 1.01 -21.04
CA LEU A 340 4.19 2.12 -21.20
C LEU A 340 5.59 1.64 -21.58
N LEU A 341 6.04 0.48 -21.07
CA LEU A 341 7.30 -0.13 -21.50
C LEU A 341 7.27 -0.44 -23.01
N TYR A 342 6.22 -1.10 -23.51
CA TYR A 342 6.10 -1.44 -24.92
C TYR A 342 6.12 -0.18 -25.80
N VAL A 343 5.32 0.83 -25.45
CA VAL A 343 5.26 2.10 -26.19
C VAL A 343 6.61 2.81 -26.21
N LYS A 344 7.31 2.87 -25.07
CA LYS A 344 8.65 3.47 -24.98
C LYS A 344 9.67 2.71 -25.81
N PHE A 345 9.65 1.37 -25.76
CA PHE A 345 10.58 0.51 -26.48
C PHE A 345 10.41 0.64 -28.00
N GLU A 346 9.17 0.55 -28.50
CA GLU A 346 8.87 0.69 -29.93
C GLU A 346 9.17 2.09 -30.45
N LYS A 347 8.91 3.15 -29.65
CA LYS A 347 9.26 4.52 -30.04
C LYS A 347 10.76 4.73 -30.14
N GLY A 348 11.54 4.09 -29.26
CA GLY A 348 12.99 4.21 -29.23
C GLY A 348 13.69 3.48 -30.37
N GLN A 349 13.04 2.48 -30.97
CA GLN A 349 13.61 1.65 -32.05
C GLN A 349 15.04 1.17 -31.74
N TYR A 350 15.27 0.75 -30.50
CA TYR A 350 16.61 0.48 -29.99
C TYR A 350 17.28 -0.75 -30.62
N ILE A 351 16.49 -1.75 -31.03
CA ILE A 351 16.96 -3.06 -31.50
C ILE A 351 16.33 -3.39 -32.85
N THR A 352 17.15 -3.96 -33.74
CA THR A 352 16.72 -4.50 -35.04
C THR A 352 17.18 -5.96 -35.17
N PRO A 353 16.67 -6.73 -36.15
CA PRO A 353 17.15 -8.09 -36.41
C PRO A 353 18.65 -8.18 -36.72
N LYS A 354 19.28 -7.06 -37.13
CA LYS A 354 20.72 -6.97 -37.45
C LYS A 354 21.58 -6.54 -36.25
N SER A 355 20.98 -6.21 -35.10
CA SER A 355 21.71 -5.74 -33.92
C SER A 355 22.58 -6.84 -33.31
N SER A 356 23.79 -6.48 -32.85
CA SER A 356 24.72 -7.42 -32.22
C SER A 356 24.26 -7.82 -30.81
N PHE A 357 24.84 -8.88 -30.25
CA PHE A 357 24.57 -9.25 -28.86
C PHE A 357 24.98 -8.15 -27.87
N SER A 358 26.11 -7.48 -28.12
CA SER A 358 26.58 -6.35 -27.30
C SER A 358 25.59 -5.19 -27.31
N ASP A 359 24.98 -4.89 -28.47
CA ASP A 359 23.96 -3.84 -28.56
C ASP A 359 22.73 -4.18 -27.70
N CYS A 360 22.29 -5.45 -27.75
CA CYS A 360 21.18 -5.94 -26.92
C CYS A 360 21.46 -5.77 -25.42
N VAL A 361 22.64 -6.20 -24.96
CA VAL A 361 23.05 -6.07 -23.55
C VAL A 361 23.15 -4.61 -23.13
N GLN A 362 23.73 -3.75 -23.98
CA GLN A 362 23.86 -2.33 -23.70
C GLN A 362 22.49 -1.64 -23.58
N VAL A 363 21.54 -1.96 -24.45
CA VAL A 363 20.16 -1.43 -24.37
C VAL A 363 19.46 -1.93 -23.10
N PHE A 364 19.60 -3.23 -22.78
CA PHE A 364 19.04 -3.81 -21.57
C PHE A 364 19.54 -3.09 -20.32
N VAL A 365 20.86 -3.02 -20.13
CA VAL A 365 21.49 -2.40 -18.95
C VAL A 365 21.12 -0.92 -18.85
N ARG A 366 21.19 -0.15 -19.95
CA ARG A 366 20.88 1.29 -19.91
C ARG A 366 19.44 1.59 -19.54
N LEU A 367 18.48 0.86 -20.12
CA LEU A 367 17.07 1.07 -19.81
C LEU A 367 16.71 0.61 -18.39
N LEU A 368 17.33 -0.49 -17.93
CA LEU A 368 17.15 -0.98 -16.57
C LEU A 368 17.73 0.01 -15.53
N VAL A 369 18.96 0.47 -15.74
CA VAL A 369 19.63 1.47 -14.86
C VAL A 369 18.88 2.80 -14.90
N SER A 370 18.43 3.26 -16.06
CA SER A 370 17.63 4.48 -16.19
C SER A 370 16.34 4.42 -15.36
N ARG A 371 15.64 3.27 -15.39
CA ARG A 371 14.45 3.06 -14.55
C ARG A 371 14.79 3.00 -13.06
N TYR A 372 15.85 2.29 -12.70
CA TYR A 372 16.30 2.17 -11.30
C TYR A 372 16.65 3.52 -10.69
N LEU A 373 17.44 4.33 -11.39
CA LEU A 373 17.84 5.67 -10.95
C LEU A 373 16.64 6.61 -10.79
N ARG A 374 15.52 6.35 -11.46
CA ARG A 374 14.30 7.14 -11.28
C ARG A 374 13.59 6.86 -9.95
N TYR A 375 13.63 5.62 -9.45
CA TYR A 375 13.03 5.25 -8.17
C TYR A 375 13.93 5.62 -6.98
N LEU A 376 15.24 5.51 -7.18
CA LEU A 376 16.23 5.57 -6.12
C LEU A 376 16.15 6.83 -5.21
N PRO A 377 16.04 8.07 -5.71
CA PRO A 377 16.09 9.26 -4.86
C PRO A 377 14.91 9.34 -3.88
N SER A 378 13.70 9.05 -4.36
CA SER A 378 12.50 9.09 -3.51
C SER A 378 12.49 7.92 -2.53
N LEU A 379 12.98 6.74 -2.94
CA LEU A 379 13.07 5.57 -2.08
C LEU A 379 14.10 5.75 -0.95
N ILE A 380 15.28 6.29 -1.24
CA ILE A 380 16.27 6.63 -0.21
C ILE A 380 15.68 7.64 0.78
N PHE A 381 15.01 8.69 0.26
CA PHE A 381 14.46 9.75 1.10
C PHE A 381 13.40 9.23 2.08
N ILE A 382 12.46 8.38 1.63
CA ILE A 382 11.44 7.81 2.52
C ILE A 382 12.02 6.79 3.51
N ILE A 383 13.03 5.99 3.11
CA ILE A 383 13.73 5.07 4.01
C ILE A 383 14.42 5.85 5.13
N MET A 384 15.19 6.89 4.77
CA MET A 384 15.88 7.74 5.76
C MET A 384 14.91 8.49 6.66
N PHE A 385 13.78 8.96 6.12
CA PHE A 385 12.75 9.60 6.91
C PHE A 385 12.12 8.63 7.92
N THR A 386 11.68 7.45 7.47
CA THR A 386 11.05 6.46 8.35
C THR A 386 12.05 5.92 9.38
N GLY A 387 13.23 5.47 8.96
CA GLY A 387 14.22 4.91 9.88
C GLY A 387 14.81 5.92 10.85
N ASN A 388 15.04 7.17 10.43
CA ASN A 388 15.86 8.10 11.21
C ASN A 388 15.08 9.31 11.77
N ILE A 389 13.87 9.61 11.29
CA ILE A 389 13.03 10.70 11.84
C ILE A 389 11.88 10.11 12.65
N ASN A 390 11.06 9.24 12.06
CA ASN A 390 9.91 8.64 12.76
C ASN A 390 10.34 7.80 13.97
N TYR A 391 11.54 7.21 13.96
CA TYR A 391 12.06 6.45 15.10
C TYR A 391 12.15 7.28 16.41
N TYR A 392 12.31 8.59 16.30
CA TYR A 392 12.36 9.50 17.45
C TYR A 392 11.03 10.18 17.76
N TYR A 393 9.99 9.81 17.02
CA TYR A 393 8.64 10.28 17.27
C TYR A 393 8.00 9.37 18.35
N GLU A 394 7.98 9.84 19.59
CA GLU A 394 7.50 9.09 20.76
C GLU A 394 6.26 9.74 21.41
N ASP A 395 5.63 10.70 20.74
CA ASP A 395 4.46 11.40 21.27
C ASP A 395 3.21 10.51 21.21
N GLY A 396 2.84 9.95 22.38
CA GLY A 396 1.65 9.12 22.58
C GLY A 396 1.96 7.68 23.00
N THR A 397 1.01 7.04 23.67
CA THR A 397 1.15 5.64 24.14
C THR A 397 1.31 4.67 22.98
N PHE A 398 0.70 4.96 21.83
CA PHE A 398 0.61 4.05 20.69
C PHE A 398 1.71 4.28 19.64
N ALA A 399 2.46 5.39 19.74
CA ALA A 399 3.47 5.78 18.76
C ALA A 399 4.52 4.67 18.53
N ARG A 400 5.09 4.15 19.62
CA ARG A 400 6.12 3.09 19.55
C ARG A 400 5.56 1.79 18.96
N PHE A 401 4.37 1.37 19.36
CA PHE A 401 3.74 0.16 18.82
C PHE A 401 3.51 0.23 17.31
N VAL A 402 3.11 1.40 16.79
CA VAL A 402 2.81 1.61 15.36
C VAL A 402 4.07 1.84 14.53
N LEU A 403 5.03 2.61 15.05
CA LEU A 403 6.18 3.09 14.28
C LEU A 403 7.40 2.18 14.39
N ASP A 404 7.70 1.61 15.56
CA ASP A 404 8.94 0.87 15.81
C ASP A 404 9.17 -0.28 14.81
N PRO A 405 8.17 -1.12 14.45
CA PRO A 405 8.38 -2.23 13.52
C PRO A 405 8.97 -1.78 12.17
N ASN A 406 8.42 -0.72 11.57
CA ASN A 406 8.92 -0.17 10.31
C ASN A 406 10.23 0.59 10.50
N CYS A 407 10.37 1.36 11.58
CA CYS A 407 11.56 2.17 11.83
C CYS A 407 12.81 1.31 12.02
N ILE A 408 12.69 0.21 12.78
CA ILE A 408 13.79 -0.73 13.05
C ILE A 408 14.13 -1.52 11.79
N ALA A 409 13.14 -2.04 11.08
CA ALA A 409 13.37 -2.67 9.78
C ALA A 409 14.07 -1.69 8.81
N CYS A 410 13.72 -0.40 8.81
CA CYS A 410 14.43 0.61 8.03
C CYS A 410 15.87 0.92 8.47
N ARG A 411 16.28 0.51 9.66
CA ARG A 411 17.66 0.63 10.12
C ARG A 411 18.47 -0.62 9.83
N GLU A 412 17.84 -1.80 9.85
CA GLU A 412 18.51 -3.10 9.73
C GLU A 412 18.50 -3.67 8.30
N THR A 413 17.38 -3.55 7.60
CA THR A 413 17.12 -4.24 6.31
C THR A 413 16.81 -3.30 5.15
N TRP A 414 17.06 -1.99 5.29
CA TRP A 414 16.82 -0.98 4.24
C TRP A 414 17.41 -1.34 2.86
N TRP A 415 18.52 -2.07 2.86
CA TRP A 415 19.21 -2.52 1.65
C TRP A 415 18.32 -3.43 0.79
N GLN A 416 17.38 -4.18 1.38
CA GLN A 416 16.45 -5.03 0.63
C GLN A 416 15.53 -4.21 -0.29
N ASN A 417 15.05 -3.06 0.18
CA ASN A 417 14.22 -2.14 -0.60
C ASN A 417 15.04 -1.50 -1.72
N LEU A 418 16.30 -1.12 -1.46
CA LEU A 418 17.18 -0.56 -2.50
C LEU A 418 17.61 -1.58 -3.54
N LEU A 419 17.81 -2.84 -3.17
CA LEU A 419 18.09 -3.94 -4.11
C LEU A 419 16.84 -4.43 -4.85
N MET A 420 15.65 -3.91 -4.52
CA MET A 420 14.37 -4.29 -5.11
C MET A 420 14.05 -5.78 -4.91
N ILE A 421 14.32 -6.32 -3.71
CA ILE A 421 14.08 -7.73 -3.34
C ILE A 421 13.22 -7.89 -2.09
N ASN A 422 12.75 -6.81 -1.50
CA ASN A 422 11.93 -6.83 -0.28
C ASN A 422 10.59 -7.56 -0.46
N ASN A 423 10.14 -7.80 -1.69
CA ASN A 423 8.95 -8.62 -1.95
C ASN A 423 9.14 -10.13 -1.69
N TYR A 424 10.38 -10.61 -1.50
CA TYR A 424 10.66 -12.01 -1.14
C TYR A 424 10.73 -12.25 0.37
N ASP A 425 11.18 -11.25 1.12
CA ASP A 425 11.23 -11.28 2.59
C ASP A 425 10.41 -10.13 3.17
N MET A 426 9.11 -10.39 3.32
CA MET A 426 8.18 -9.36 3.78
C MET A 426 8.19 -9.18 5.29
N LYS A 427 8.58 -10.21 6.05
CA LYS A 427 8.58 -10.12 7.53
C LYS A 427 9.56 -9.08 8.02
N SER A 428 10.70 -8.94 7.36
CA SER A 428 11.77 -8.01 7.73
C SER A 428 11.80 -6.72 6.87
N SER A 429 10.84 -6.49 5.98
CA SER A 429 10.90 -5.36 5.03
C SER A 429 10.66 -4.00 5.70
N CYS A 430 11.64 -3.09 5.60
CA CYS A 430 11.58 -1.68 6.06
C CYS A 430 10.28 -0.94 5.69
N LEU A 431 9.92 -0.93 4.41
CA LEU A 431 8.67 -0.33 3.93
C LEU A 431 7.88 -1.37 3.17
N MET A 432 7.03 -2.08 3.91
CA MET A 432 6.21 -3.20 3.43
C MET A 432 5.53 -2.89 2.10
N HIS A 433 4.80 -1.76 2.02
CA HIS A 433 4.03 -1.41 0.82
C HIS A 433 4.87 -1.27 -0.44
N THR A 434 6.17 -1.00 -0.34
CA THR A 434 7.07 -0.84 -1.51
C THR A 434 7.37 -2.14 -2.25
N TRP A 435 6.86 -3.29 -1.79
CA TRP A 435 6.91 -4.58 -2.50
C TRP A 435 6.49 -4.45 -3.98
N TYR A 436 5.50 -3.59 -4.27
CA TYR A 436 5.00 -3.41 -5.63
C TYR A 436 6.06 -2.74 -6.53
N ILE A 437 6.88 -1.82 -6.01
CA ILE A 437 8.00 -1.22 -6.77
C ILE A 437 9.03 -2.30 -7.10
N ALA A 438 9.37 -3.15 -6.12
CA ALA A 438 10.29 -4.25 -6.34
C ALA A 438 9.76 -5.23 -7.40
N ALA A 439 8.49 -5.62 -7.28
CA ALA A 439 7.86 -6.52 -8.24
C ALA A 439 7.76 -5.92 -9.66
N ASP A 440 7.39 -4.63 -9.76
CA ASP A 440 7.33 -3.88 -11.01
C ASP A 440 8.71 -3.77 -11.67
N PHE A 441 9.77 -3.55 -10.88
CA PHE A 441 11.15 -3.49 -11.39
C PHE A 441 11.62 -4.85 -11.91
N GLN A 442 11.34 -5.94 -11.19
CA GLN A 442 11.64 -7.30 -11.60
C GLN A 442 10.91 -7.68 -12.90
N LEU A 443 9.60 -7.39 -12.98
CA LEU A 443 8.80 -7.61 -14.18
C LEU A 443 9.26 -6.72 -15.35
N TYR A 444 9.64 -5.48 -15.08
CA TYR A 444 10.21 -4.61 -16.10
C TYR A 444 11.48 -5.21 -16.73
N GLY A 445 12.40 -5.73 -15.90
CA GLY A 445 13.60 -6.42 -16.37
C GLY A 445 13.25 -7.63 -17.24
N LEU A 446 12.38 -8.52 -16.76
CA LEU A 446 11.92 -9.69 -17.50
C LEU A 446 11.32 -9.32 -18.86
N PHE A 447 10.37 -8.39 -18.89
CA PHE A 447 9.69 -8.01 -20.13
C PHE A 447 10.56 -7.17 -21.05
N LEU A 448 11.51 -6.40 -20.53
CA LEU A 448 12.50 -5.72 -21.37
C LEU A 448 13.36 -6.75 -22.13
N LEU A 449 13.80 -7.82 -21.46
CA LEU A 449 14.51 -8.92 -22.11
C LEU A 449 13.64 -9.58 -23.20
N ILE A 450 12.38 -9.89 -22.88
CA ILE A 450 11.43 -10.47 -23.84
C ILE A 450 11.25 -9.55 -25.06
N LEU A 451 11.11 -8.24 -24.86
CA LEU A 451 10.98 -7.28 -25.97
C LEU A 451 12.22 -7.22 -26.85
N ILE A 452 13.42 -7.29 -26.26
CA ILE A 452 14.68 -7.36 -27.03
C ILE A 452 14.71 -8.63 -27.89
N ILE A 453 14.32 -9.78 -27.34
CA ILE A 453 14.23 -11.05 -28.08
C ILE A 453 13.18 -10.95 -29.19
N MET A 454 11.99 -10.40 -28.90
CA MET A 454 10.92 -10.19 -29.89
C MET A 454 11.32 -9.24 -31.02
N ALA A 455 12.16 -8.23 -30.73
CA ALA A 455 12.69 -7.31 -31.73
C ALA A 455 13.74 -7.96 -32.62
N LYS A 456 14.57 -8.85 -32.06
CA LYS A 456 15.57 -9.64 -32.80
C LYS A 456 14.93 -10.71 -33.69
N TYR A 457 13.88 -11.38 -33.20
CA TYR A 457 13.18 -12.47 -33.88
C TYR A 457 11.70 -12.13 -34.15
N PRO A 458 11.40 -11.22 -35.11
CA PRO A 458 10.05 -10.71 -35.31
C PRO A 458 9.05 -11.77 -35.79
N LYS A 459 9.50 -12.87 -36.41
CA LYS A 459 8.64 -13.99 -36.82
C LYS A 459 8.13 -14.82 -35.64
N SER A 460 8.87 -14.82 -34.53
CA SER A 460 8.55 -15.62 -33.33
C SER A 460 7.69 -14.87 -32.32
N LYS A 461 7.24 -13.65 -32.61
CA LYS A 461 6.50 -12.80 -31.65
C LYS A 461 5.27 -13.48 -31.05
N VAL A 462 4.45 -14.13 -31.87
CA VAL A 462 3.24 -14.82 -31.40
C VAL A 462 3.61 -15.99 -30.49
N LEU A 463 4.59 -16.82 -30.92
CA LEU A 463 5.07 -17.96 -30.15
C LEU A 463 5.64 -17.54 -28.79
N ILE A 464 6.43 -16.46 -28.74
CA ILE A 464 7.01 -15.94 -27.50
C ILE A 464 5.90 -15.46 -26.56
N LEU A 465 4.95 -14.65 -27.05
CA LEU A 465 3.86 -14.14 -26.22
C LEU A 465 2.94 -15.25 -25.73
N SER A 466 2.60 -16.24 -26.57
CA SER A 466 1.80 -17.40 -26.16
C SER A 466 2.54 -18.29 -25.17
N GLY A 467 3.85 -18.47 -25.34
CA GLY A 467 4.70 -19.20 -24.40
C GLY A 467 4.75 -18.52 -23.03
N VAL A 468 4.94 -17.20 -22.99
CA VAL A 468 4.92 -16.42 -21.74
C VAL A 468 3.54 -16.47 -21.08
N ALA A 469 2.45 -16.39 -21.85
CA ALA A 469 1.08 -16.53 -21.32
C ALA A 469 0.87 -17.91 -20.68
N PHE A 470 1.31 -18.98 -21.35
CA PHE A 470 1.22 -20.34 -20.84
C PHE A 470 2.04 -20.52 -19.56
N ILE A 471 3.30 -20.05 -19.54
CA ILE A 471 4.16 -20.10 -18.36
C ILE A 471 3.54 -19.31 -17.19
N ALA A 472 3.00 -18.12 -17.44
CA ALA A 472 2.35 -17.31 -16.41
C ALA A 472 1.14 -18.03 -15.79
N ALA A 473 0.34 -18.71 -16.62
CA ALA A 473 -0.79 -19.53 -16.15
C ALA A 473 -0.30 -20.77 -15.38
N ALA A 474 0.70 -21.48 -15.90
CA ALA A 474 1.28 -22.66 -15.24
C ALA A 474 1.87 -22.32 -13.87
N ILE A 475 2.57 -21.18 -13.74
CA ILE A 475 3.10 -20.70 -12.46
C ILE A 475 1.96 -20.36 -11.49
N ASN A 476 0.96 -19.59 -11.91
CA ASN A 476 -0.17 -19.25 -11.03
C ASN A 476 -0.88 -20.51 -10.53
N PHE A 477 -1.20 -21.44 -11.43
CA PHE A 477 -1.87 -22.68 -11.06
C PHE A 477 -0.99 -23.56 -10.16
N GLY A 478 0.28 -23.76 -10.55
CA GLY A 478 1.22 -24.60 -9.82
C GLY A 478 1.50 -24.10 -8.41
N VAL A 479 1.74 -22.79 -8.24
CA VAL A 479 1.97 -22.19 -6.92
C VAL A 479 0.76 -22.37 -6.01
N ASN A 480 -0.45 -22.06 -6.51
CA ASN A 480 -1.68 -22.23 -5.72
C ASN A 480 -1.91 -23.70 -5.34
N TYR A 481 -1.71 -24.63 -6.28
CA TYR A 481 -1.98 -26.04 -6.07
C TYR A 481 -0.95 -26.74 -5.18
N ILE A 482 0.35 -26.48 -5.39
CA ILE A 482 1.44 -27.14 -4.65
C ILE A 482 1.52 -26.62 -3.22
N LEU A 483 1.44 -25.30 -3.03
CA LEU A 483 1.55 -24.68 -1.71
C LEU A 483 0.23 -24.69 -0.94
N LYS A 484 -0.85 -25.29 -1.49
CA LYS A 484 -2.18 -25.34 -0.88
C LYS A 484 -2.62 -23.98 -0.34
N LEU A 485 -2.51 -22.97 -1.19
CA LEU A 485 -2.86 -21.60 -0.83
C LEU A 485 -4.36 -21.37 -0.92
N ASP A 486 -4.86 -20.47 -0.08
CA ASP A 486 -6.24 -20.01 -0.18
C ASP A 486 -6.47 -19.31 -1.52
N SER A 487 -7.67 -19.50 -2.09
CA SER A 487 -8.05 -18.94 -3.39
C SER A 487 -7.87 -17.41 -3.47
N ILE A 488 -7.98 -16.76 -2.31
CA ILE A 488 -7.91 -15.31 -2.13
C ILE A 488 -7.07 -15.04 -0.89
N PHE A 489 -6.32 -13.95 -0.96
CA PHE A 489 -5.73 -13.34 0.22
C PHE A 489 -6.84 -12.78 1.12
N LEU A 490 -7.29 -13.59 2.07
CA LEU A 490 -8.15 -13.15 3.17
C LEU A 490 -7.26 -12.78 4.34
N LEU A 491 -7.46 -11.57 4.84
CA LEU A 491 -6.73 -11.04 5.98
C LEU A 491 -7.60 -11.21 7.22
N HIS A 492 -7.11 -11.99 8.18
CA HIS A 492 -7.79 -12.13 9.47
C HIS A 492 -7.53 -10.89 10.32
N PRO A 493 -8.53 -10.40 11.06
CA PRO A 493 -8.33 -9.29 12.00
C PRO A 493 -7.14 -9.56 12.94
N GLU A 494 -7.02 -10.81 13.41
CA GLU A 494 -5.92 -11.27 14.26
C GLU A 494 -4.53 -11.14 13.62
N SER A 495 -4.41 -11.31 12.30
CA SER A 495 -3.11 -11.29 11.60
C SER A 495 -2.48 -9.89 11.54
N TYR A 496 -3.26 -8.82 11.76
CA TYR A 496 -2.78 -7.43 11.74
C TYR A 496 -2.79 -6.72 13.07
N ARG A 497 -3.43 -7.31 14.08
CA ARG A 497 -3.49 -6.80 15.45
C ARG A 497 -2.12 -6.35 15.98
N TYR A 498 -1.06 -6.99 15.50
CA TYR A 498 0.30 -6.84 15.98
C TYR A 498 1.17 -5.86 15.18
N PHE A 499 0.62 -5.18 14.15
CA PHE A 499 1.34 -4.28 13.24
C PHE A 499 2.55 -4.90 12.51
N TYR A 500 2.68 -6.23 12.53
CA TYR A 500 3.52 -7.02 11.64
C TYR A 500 2.66 -8.05 10.90
N PHE A 501 3.13 -8.50 9.75
CA PHE A 501 2.38 -9.43 8.92
C PHE A 501 2.52 -10.87 9.41
N LYS A 502 1.49 -11.36 10.11
CA LYS A 502 1.32 -12.78 10.45
C LYS A 502 0.48 -13.49 9.37
N ASP A 503 0.69 -14.80 9.19
CA ASP A 503 -0.14 -15.66 8.32
C ASP A 503 -0.26 -15.20 6.85
N ILE A 504 0.77 -14.54 6.32
CA ILE A 504 0.76 -13.97 4.96
C ILE A 504 1.24 -14.89 3.85
N GLU A 505 1.28 -16.21 4.04
CA GLU A 505 1.85 -17.11 3.03
C GLU A 505 1.13 -16.99 1.66
N THR A 506 -0.20 -17.00 1.69
CA THR A 506 -1.05 -16.74 0.51
C THR A 506 -0.73 -15.38 -0.12
N ALA A 507 -0.63 -14.31 0.67
CA ALA A 507 -0.30 -12.98 0.16
C ALA A 507 1.10 -12.92 -0.46
N LYS A 508 2.09 -13.49 0.23
CA LYS A 508 3.48 -13.51 -0.18
C LYS A 508 3.62 -14.14 -1.56
N HIS A 509 2.99 -15.30 -1.77
CA HIS A 509 3.19 -16.04 -3.00
C HIS A 509 2.23 -15.63 -4.12
N ILE A 510 0.98 -15.28 -3.80
CA ILE A 510 -0.01 -14.89 -4.81
C ILE A 510 0.08 -13.39 -5.08
N TYR A 511 0.04 -12.55 -4.06
CA TYR A 511 -0.17 -11.12 -4.21
C TYR A 511 1.15 -10.33 -4.40
N PHE A 512 2.13 -10.50 -3.50
CA PHE A 512 3.37 -9.72 -3.48
C PHE A 512 4.42 -10.18 -4.50
N SER A 513 4.31 -11.40 -4.99
CA SER A 513 5.35 -12.00 -5.83
C SER A 513 5.32 -11.50 -7.27
N SER A 514 6.49 -11.43 -7.91
CA SER A 514 6.56 -11.06 -9.33
C SER A 514 6.09 -12.18 -10.26
N TYR A 515 6.30 -13.43 -9.86
CA TYR A 515 6.10 -14.57 -10.76
C TYR A 515 4.63 -14.91 -11.00
N THR A 516 3.72 -14.65 -10.06
CA THR A 516 2.27 -14.77 -10.28
C THR A 516 1.68 -13.56 -11.03
N ASN A 517 2.35 -12.40 -10.98
CA ASN A 517 1.93 -11.16 -11.63
C ASN A 517 2.45 -10.99 -13.07
N ILE A 518 3.12 -12.01 -13.64
CA ILE A 518 3.63 -11.99 -15.03
C ILE A 518 2.51 -11.70 -16.03
N ASN A 519 1.33 -12.29 -15.84
CA ASN A 519 0.19 -12.11 -16.74
C ASN A 519 -0.25 -10.64 -16.81
N SER A 520 -0.27 -9.95 -15.68
CA SER A 520 -0.73 -8.58 -15.56
C SER A 520 0.17 -7.64 -16.37
N PHE A 521 1.47 -7.85 -16.32
CA PHE A 521 2.42 -7.12 -17.15
C PHE A 521 2.31 -7.50 -18.64
N LEU A 522 2.11 -8.78 -18.96
CA LEU A 522 1.90 -9.28 -20.33
C LEU A 522 0.67 -8.65 -20.99
N VAL A 523 -0.47 -8.56 -20.29
CA VAL A 523 -1.69 -7.90 -20.78
C VAL A 523 -1.40 -6.45 -21.15
N GLY A 524 -0.56 -5.76 -20.36
CA GLY A 524 -0.06 -4.42 -20.66
C GLY A 524 0.73 -4.35 -21.97
N ILE A 525 1.69 -5.26 -22.16
CA ILE A 525 2.50 -5.39 -23.38
C ILE A 525 1.59 -5.61 -24.61
N VAL A 526 0.61 -6.50 -24.50
CA VAL A 526 -0.36 -6.78 -25.57
C VAL A 526 -1.20 -5.54 -25.88
N CYS A 527 -1.68 -4.80 -24.87
CA CYS A 527 -2.38 -3.54 -25.08
C CYS A 527 -1.52 -2.51 -25.81
N GLY A 528 -0.23 -2.41 -25.47
CA GLY A 528 0.73 -1.54 -26.15
C GLY A 528 0.98 -1.92 -27.60
N LEU A 529 1.08 -3.22 -27.87
CA LEU A 529 1.20 -3.77 -29.22
C LEU A 529 -0.03 -3.42 -30.06
N ILE A 530 -1.23 -3.65 -29.53
CA ILE A 530 -2.49 -3.31 -30.20
C ILE A 530 -2.53 -1.81 -30.53
N TYR A 531 -2.21 -0.96 -29.57
CA TYR A 531 -2.19 0.49 -29.76
C TYR A 531 -1.19 0.92 -30.84
N MET A 532 0.09 0.55 -30.71
CA MET A 532 1.16 1.03 -31.60
C MET A 532 1.04 0.47 -33.02
N LYS A 533 0.63 -0.79 -33.18
CA LYS A 533 0.61 -1.47 -34.48
C LYS A 533 -0.71 -1.28 -35.23
N TYR A 534 -1.85 -1.32 -34.53
CA TYR A 534 -3.17 -1.40 -35.17
C TYR A 534 -4.00 -0.14 -35.02
N LEU A 535 -4.05 0.47 -33.83
CA LEU A 535 -4.96 1.60 -33.56
C LEU A 535 -4.39 2.95 -33.96
N ARG A 536 -3.10 3.17 -33.72
CA ARG A 536 -2.45 4.45 -34.01
C ARG A 536 -2.23 4.69 -35.50
N LYS A 537 -1.91 3.63 -36.25
CA LYS A 537 -1.57 3.72 -37.68
C LYS A 537 -2.80 3.78 -38.60
N ASN A 538 -3.93 3.18 -38.20
CA ASN A 538 -5.10 3.06 -39.05
C ASN A 538 -6.38 3.49 -38.29
N PRO A 539 -6.96 4.66 -38.63
CA PRO A 539 -8.22 5.14 -38.04
C PRO A 539 -9.42 4.22 -38.26
N GLU A 540 -9.46 3.45 -39.35
CA GLU A 540 -10.55 2.51 -39.63
C GLU A 540 -10.57 1.36 -38.63
N ASN A 541 -9.40 0.81 -38.30
CA ASN A 541 -9.24 -0.22 -37.26
C ASN A 541 -9.74 0.31 -35.91
N LYS A 542 -9.44 1.57 -35.60
CA LYS A 542 -9.90 2.23 -34.37
C LYS A 542 -11.42 2.36 -34.32
N SER A 543 -12.05 2.72 -35.45
CA SER A 543 -13.51 2.82 -35.59
C SER A 543 -14.19 1.44 -35.48
N TYR A 544 -13.65 0.44 -36.18
CA TYR A 544 -14.13 -0.93 -36.12
C TYR A 544 -14.06 -1.51 -34.71
N LEU A 545 -12.90 -1.41 -34.06
CA LEU A 545 -12.73 -1.90 -32.69
C LEU A 545 -13.61 -1.13 -31.71
N SER A 546 -13.79 0.19 -31.89
CA SER A 546 -14.72 0.97 -31.07
C SER A 546 -16.15 0.41 -31.13
N ARG A 547 -16.64 0.01 -32.31
CA ARG A 547 -17.99 -0.56 -32.47
C ARG A 547 -18.15 -1.87 -31.70
N ILE A 548 -17.15 -2.76 -31.76
CA ILE A 548 -17.15 -4.03 -31.03
C ILE A 548 -17.09 -3.78 -29.52
N LEU A 549 -16.16 -2.91 -29.09
CA LEU A 549 -15.92 -2.66 -27.66
C LEU A 549 -17.01 -1.81 -27.00
N LYS A 550 -18.00 -1.28 -27.73
CA LYS A 550 -19.17 -0.60 -27.12
C LYS A 550 -19.94 -1.51 -26.17
N ILE A 551 -20.05 -2.81 -26.49
CA ILE A 551 -20.80 -3.79 -25.70
C ILE A 551 -19.97 -4.31 -24.50
N SER A 552 -18.64 -4.21 -24.57
CA SER A 552 -17.71 -4.77 -23.57
C SER A 552 -17.99 -4.42 -22.11
N PRO A 553 -18.43 -3.21 -21.70
CA PRO A 553 -18.72 -2.93 -20.30
C PRO A 553 -20.01 -3.58 -19.81
N TYR A 554 -21.01 -3.71 -20.69
CA TYR A 554 -22.31 -4.29 -20.37
C TYR A 554 -22.22 -5.79 -20.12
N ILE A 555 -21.26 -6.48 -20.77
CA ILE A 555 -20.99 -7.90 -20.56
C ILE A 555 -19.90 -8.09 -19.50
N GLY A 556 -18.80 -7.34 -19.62
CA GLY A 556 -17.60 -7.59 -18.83
C GLY A 556 -17.76 -7.25 -17.35
N TRP A 557 -18.43 -6.15 -16.98
CA TRP A 557 -18.67 -5.86 -15.55
C TRP A 557 -19.52 -6.92 -14.86
N PRO A 558 -20.64 -7.40 -15.43
CA PRO A 558 -21.35 -8.57 -14.90
C PRO A 558 -20.48 -9.83 -14.81
N CYS A 559 -19.64 -10.12 -15.82
CA CYS A 559 -18.72 -11.27 -15.77
C CYS A 559 -17.72 -11.13 -14.61
N ILE A 560 -17.14 -9.94 -14.43
CA ILE A 560 -16.25 -9.65 -13.31
C ILE A 560 -16.98 -9.86 -11.99
N LEU A 561 -18.17 -9.29 -11.81
CA LEU A 561 -18.96 -9.45 -10.58
C LEU A 561 -19.29 -10.91 -10.31
N ALA A 562 -19.61 -11.69 -11.34
CA ALA A 562 -19.83 -13.12 -11.23
C ALA A 562 -18.56 -13.87 -10.79
N ILE A 563 -17.39 -13.52 -11.33
CA ILE A 563 -16.10 -14.07 -10.90
C ILE A 563 -15.82 -13.70 -9.43
N LEU A 564 -16.06 -12.46 -9.01
CA LEU A 564 -15.83 -12.06 -7.62
C LEU A 564 -16.81 -12.78 -6.67
N TYR A 565 -18.09 -12.84 -7.03
CA TYR A 565 -19.09 -13.56 -6.24
C TYR A 565 -18.76 -15.05 -6.11
N LEU A 566 -18.37 -15.70 -7.22
CA LEU A 566 -17.94 -17.10 -7.20
C LEU A 566 -16.78 -17.29 -6.21
N GLY A 567 -15.80 -16.38 -6.21
CA GLY A 567 -14.72 -16.37 -5.24
C GLY A 567 -15.22 -16.31 -3.80
N THR A 568 -16.14 -15.40 -3.49
CA THR A 568 -16.71 -15.29 -2.13
C THR A 568 -17.44 -16.54 -1.67
N THR A 569 -18.04 -17.32 -2.59
CA THR A 569 -18.68 -18.60 -2.26
C THR A 569 -17.67 -19.73 -2.06
N ILE A 570 -16.57 -19.72 -2.82
CA ILE A 570 -15.48 -20.68 -2.67
C ILE A 570 -14.73 -20.45 -1.35
N MET A 571 -14.60 -19.20 -0.89
CA MET A 571 -14.00 -18.86 0.42
C MET A 571 -14.65 -19.55 1.62
N GLY A 572 -15.92 -19.98 1.51
CA GLY A 572 -16.61 -20.70 2.58
C GLY A 572 -16.13 -22.15 2.77
N HIS A 573 -15.33 -22.69 1.84
CA HIS A 573 -14.80 -24.04 1.91
C HIS A 573 -13.38 -24.01 2.48
N THR A 574 -13.11 -24.84 3.49
CA THR A 574 -11.86 -24.83 4.28
C THR A 574 -10.70 -25.56 3.63
N GLU A 575 -10.94 -26.36 2.59
CA GLU A 575 -9.91 -27.17 1.95
C GLU A 575 -9.56 -26.66 0.56
N THR A 576 -8.26 -26.55 0.30
CA THR A 576 -7.74 -26.21 -1.02
C THR A 576 -8.00 -27.35 -1.99
N THR A 577 -8.89 -27.11 -2.95
CA THR A 577 -9.21 -28.05 -4.01
C THR A 577 -8.65 -27.57 -5.35
N ILE A 578 -8.66 -28.43 -6.37
CA ILE A 578 -8.31 -28.01 -7.74
C ILE A 578 -9.11 -26.78 -8.22
N TRP A 579 -10.32 -26.59 -7.69
CA TRP A 579 -11.19 -25.44 -7.97
C TRP A 579 -10.66 -24.14 -7.38
N THR A 580 -10.01 -24.19 -6.22
CA THR A 580 -9.37 -23.01 -5.60
C THR A 580 -8.20 -22.49 -6.46
N ALA A 581 -7.36 -23.41 -6.95
CA ALA A 581 -6.27 -23.07 -7.87
C ALA A 581 -6.78 -22.60 -9.25
N ALA A 582 -7.85 -23.23 -9.77
CA ALA A 582 -8.49 -22.82 -11.02
C ALA A 582 -9.15 -21.43 -10.91
N TYR A 583 -9.69 -21.08 -9.73
CA TYR A 583 -10.24 -19.76 -9.47
C TYR A 583 -9.17 -18.66 -9.56
N GLY A 584 -7.98 -18.91 -9.00
CA GLY A 584 -6.85 -17.99 -9.11
C GLY A 584 -6.52 -17.65 -10.57
N LEU A 585 -6.55 -18.65 -11.46
CA LEU A 585 -6.42 -18.43 -12.92
C LEU A 585 -7.56 -17.56 -13.47
N LEU A 586 -8.80 -17.91 -13.15
CA LEU A 586 -9.97 -17.20 -13.65
C LEU A 586 -9.95 -15.71 -13.28
N GLN A 587 -9.70 -15.40 -12.01
CA GLN A 587 -9.69 -14.01 -11.53
C GLN A 587 -8.52 -13.20 -12.13
N ARG A 588 -7.30 -13.74 -12.08
CA ARG A 588 -6.08 -13.00 -12.44
C ARG A 588 -5.75 -12.97 -13.92
N HIS A 589 -6.17 -13.99 -14.66
CA HIS A 589 -5.96 -14.02 -16.11
C HIS A 589 -7.17 -13.48 -16.85
N VAL A 590 -8.34 -14.07 -16.63
CA VAL A 590 -9.55 -13.70 -17.39
C VAL A 590 -10.13 -12.40 -16.86
N GLY A 591 -10.33 -12.30 -15.55
CA GLY A 591 -10.85 -11.10 -14.89
C GLY A 591 -10.03 -9.86 -15.27
N LEU A 592 -8.72 -9.87 -15.02
CA LEU A 592 -7.85 -8.74 -15.35
C LEU A 592 -7.85 -8.39 -16.86
N THR A 593 -7.90 -9.39 -17.74
CA THR A 593 -7.93 -9.14 -19.19
C THR A 593 -9.23 -8.45 -19.61
N ILE A 594 -10.38 -8.86 -19.07
CA ILE A 594 -11.67 -8.20 -19.31
C ILE A 594 -11.59 -6.72 -18.92
N VAL A 595 -10.93 -6.43 -17.81
CA VAL A 595 -10.78 -5.07 -17.29
C VAL A 595 -9.89 -4.22 -18.19
N ALA A 596 -8.75 -4.75 -18.60
CA ALA A 596 -7.87 -4.08 -19.54
C ALA A 596 -8.60 -3.77 -20.86
N ILE A 597 -9.48 -4.67 -21.33
CA ILE A 597 -10.33 -4.42 -22.50
C ILE A 597 -11.29 -3.24 -22.25
N ILE A 598 -12.03 -3.25 -21.13
CA ILE A 598 -13.04 -2.23 -20.80
C ILE A 598 -12.42 -0.85 -20.58
N VAL A 599 -11.27 -0.79 -19.91
CA VAL A 599 -10.67 0.47 -19.47
C VAL A 599 -9.65 0.98 -20.48
N ILE A 600 -8.69 0.14 -20.88
CA ILE A 600 -7.53 0.57 -21.67
C ILE A 600 -7.87 0.54 -23.16
N LEU A 601 -8.29 -0.61 -23.70
CA LEU A 601 -8.56 -0.74 -25.15
C LEU A 601 -9.73 0.13 -25.59
N ARG A 602 -10.83 0.11 -24.84
CA ARG A 602 -11.95 1.04 -25.09
C ARG A 602 -11.54 2.50 -24.88
N GLY A 603 -10.65 2.78 -23.92
CA GLY A 603 -10.09 4.11 -23.68
C GLY A 603 -9.36 4.67 -24.90
N PHE A 604 -8.55 3.85 -25.56
CA PHE A 604 -7.90 4.21 -26.84
C PHE A 604 -8.90 4.57 -27.93
N CYS A 605 -10.01 3.83 -28.02
CA CYS A 605 -11.05 4.04 -29.03
C CYS A 605 -11.89 5.31 -28.78
N ASN A 606 -12.35 5.52 -27.54
CA ASN A 606 -13.30 6.59 -27.21
C ASN A 606 -12.63 7.90 -26.75
N GLY A 607 -11.30 7.91 -26.62
CA GLY A 607 -10.55 9.12 -26.32
C GLY A 607 -10.69 9.62 -24.88
N GLY A 608 -11.12 8.78 -23.93
CA GLY A 608 -10.93 9.01 -22.49
C GLY A 608 -11.84 10.00 -21.76
N GLY A 609 -12.55 10.89 -22.47
CA GLY A 609 -13.50 11.83 -21.85
C GLY A 609 -12.88 12.71 -20.74
N ILE A 610 -13.57 12.81 -19.59
CA ILE A 610 -13.19 13.68 -18.45
C ILE A 610 -11.83 13.32 -17.82
N PHE A 611 -11.33 12.10 -18.01
CA PHE A 611 -10.04 11.66 -17.48
C PHE A 611 -8.82 12.35 -18.09
N LYS A 612 -9.00 13.14 -19.17
CA LYS A 612 -7.95 13.97 -19.78
C LYS A 612 -7.82 15.37 -19.17
N THR A 613 -8.67 15.72 -18.20
CA THR A 613 -8.70 17.07 -17.63
C THR A 613 -7.47 17.36 -16.76
N LYS A 614 -7.20 18.65 -16.54
CA LYS A 614 -6.03 19.13 -15.79
C LYS A 614 -5.92 18.55 -14.36
N PRO A 615 -7.00 18.42 -13.56
CA PRO A 615 -6.88 17.86 -12.21
C PRO A 615 -6.35 16.42 -12.20
N PHE A 616 -6.91 15.55 -13.04
CA PHE A 616 -6.46 14.16 -13.18
C PHE A 616 -5.01 14.07 -13.63
N ARG A 617 -4.58 14.94 -14.55
CA ARG A 617 -3.17 14.99 -14.98
C ARG A 617 -2.23 15.31 -13.81
N ILE A 618 -2.59 16.26 -12.96
CA ILE A 618 -1.75 16.65 -11.80
C ILE A 618 -1.69 15.49 -10.80
N LEU A 619 -2.84 14.92 -10.43
CA LEU A 619 -2.90 13.82 -9.47
C LEU A 619 -2.17 12.57 -9.98
N ALA A 620 -2.31 12.23 -11.26
CA ALA A 620 -1.61 11.10 -11.88
C ALA A 620 -0.08 11.25 -11.90
N ARG A 621 0.41 12.50 -11.97
CA ARG A 621 1.84 12.80 -11.93
C ARG A 621 2.40 12.78 -10.51
N LEU A 622 1.55 13.00 -9.50
CA LEU A 622 1.90 12.87 -8.08
C LEU A 622 1.71 11.45 -7.55
N SER A 623 0.98 10.58 -8.25
CA SER A 623 0.56 9.27 -7.74
C SER A 623 1.70 8.38 -7.26
N TYR A 624 2.91 8.53 -7.82
CA TYR A 624 4.09 7.79 -7.34
C TYR A 624 4.47 8.21 -5.92
N GLN A 625 4.56 9.52 -5.66
CA GLN A 625 4.82 10.03 -4.31
C GLN A 625 3.65 9.76 -3.37
N VAL A 626 2.39 9.87 -3.83
CA VAL A 626 1.23 9.50 -3.00
C VAL A 626 1.34 8.06 -2.54
N TYR A 627 1.64 7.14 -3.45
CA TYR A 627 1.81 5.73 -3.13
C TYR A 627 2.96 5.49 -2.12
N LEU A 628 4.10 6.20 -2.24
CA LEU A 628 5.19 6.10 -1.28
C LEU A 628 4.78 6.61 0.10
N TRP A 629 4.20 7.80 0.18
CA TRP A 629 4.01 8.51 1.45
C TRP A 629 2.75 8.10 2.20
N GLN A 630 1.72 7.57 1.54
CA GLN A 630 0.42 7.34 2.17
C GLN A 630 0.45 6.39 3.39
N ILE A 631 1.28 5.34 3.39
CA ILE A 631 1.46 4.50 4.61
C ILE A 631 2.11 5.29 5.73
N VAL A 632 3.16 6.07 5.43
CA VAL A 632 3.83 6.89 6.43
C VAL A 632 2.85 7.90 7.04
N VAL A 633 1.96 8.49 6.23
CA VAL A 633 0.92 9.40 6.72
C VAL A 633 -0.08 8.68 7.64
N VAL A 634 -0.57 7.49 7.26
CA VAL A 634 -1.47 6.69 8.11
C VAL A 634 -0.80 6.36 9.44
N MET A 635 0.42 5.84 9.40
CA MET A 635 1.14 5.39 10.59
C MET A 635 1.43 6.55 11.53
N ASN A 636 1.84 7.71 11.00
CA ASN A 636 2.02 8.91 11.81
C ASN A 636 0.70 9.38 12.42
N LYS A 637 -0.41 9.37 11.66
CA LYS A 637 -1.74 9.72 12.22
C LYS A 637 -2.13 8.79 13.37
N LEU A 638 -1.90 7.47 13.23
CA LEU A 638 -2.20 6.49 14.27
C LEU A 638 -1.25 6.63 15.47
N ALA A 639 -0.01 7.03 15.26
CA ALA A 639 0.98 7.22 16.32
C ALA A 639 0.56 8.30 17.33
N TYR A 640 -0.20 9.32 16.92
CA TYR A 640 -0.75 10.35 17.82
C TYR A 640 -1.84 9.83 18.78
N ALA A 641 -2.37 8.61 18.57
CA ALA A 641 -3.41 8.07 19.44
C ALA A 641 -2.85 7.76 20.84
N LYS A 642 -3.52 8.26 21.87
CA LYS A 642 -3.23 7.97 23.29
C LYS A 642 -4.13 6.88 23.87
N GLU A 643 -5.29 6.67 23.25
CA GLU A 643 -6.34 5.74 23.66
C GLU A 643 -6.77 4.88 22.47
N PRO A 644 -7.45 3.74 22.69
CA PRO A 644 -8.01 2.96 21.61
C PRO A 644 -8.97 3.81 20.76
N LEU A 645 -9.04 3.55 19.46
CA LEU A 645 -9.84 4.37 18.55
C LEU A 645 -11.26 3.82 18.42
N TYR A 646 -12.26 4.68 18.59
CA TYR A 646 -13.62 4.34 18.17
C TYR A 646 -13.77 4.48 16.64
N VAL A 647 -14.30 3.44 15.99
CA VAL A 647 -14.50 3.45 14.53
C VAL A 647 -15.93 3.15 14.13
N ASN A 648 -16.39 3.81 13.07
CA ASN A 648 -17.62 3.49 12.37
C ASN A 648 -17.44 3.77 10.88
N ASP A 649 -18.44 3.40 10.06
CA ASP A 649 -18.38 3.57 8.61
C ASP A 649 -18.07 5.03 8.22
N LEU A 650 -18.68 6.02 8.89
CA LEU A 650 -18.47 7.45 8.60
C LEU A 650 -17.03 7.90 8.92
N ILE A 651 -16.50 7.52 10.09
CA ILE A 651 -15.14 7.86 10.53
C ILE A 651 -14.11 7.29 9.56
N ILE A 652 -14.32 6.05 9.08
CA ILE A 652 -13.44 5.43 8.08
C ILE A 652 -13.45 6.28 6.82
N TYR A 653 -14.62 6.60 6.26
CA TYR A 653 -14.71 7.40 5.02
C TYR A 653 -14.06 8.78 5.12
N MET A 654 -14.35 9.49 6.20
CA MET A 654 -13.76 10.81 6.43
C MET A 654 -12.24 10.71 6.60
N SER A 655 -11.78 9.66 7.29
CA SER A 655 -10.36 9.35 7.42
C SER A 655 -9.69 9.02 6.07
N SER A 656 -10.35 8.28 5.17
CA SER A 656 -9.83 7.98 3.83
C SER A 656 -9.65 9.23 2.98
N ILE A 657 -10.64 10.14 3.00
CA ILE A 657 -10.59 11.39 2.25
C ILE A 657 -9.47 12.28 2.80
N LEU A 658 -9.39 12.43 4.13
CA LEU A 658 -8.34 13.21 4.78
C LEU A 658 -6.95 12.63 4.48
N LEU A 659 -6.81 11.30 4.51
CA LEU A 659 -5.58 10.61 4.17
C LEU A 659 -5.17 10.86 2.71
N PHE A 660 -6.13 10.81 1.79
CA PHE A 660 -5.86 11.08 0.38
C PHE A 660 -5.40 12.53 0.16
N VAL A 661 -6.05 13.49 0.80
CA VAL A 661 -5.67 14.92 0.69
C VAL A 661 -4.29 15.16 1.30
N SER A 662 -4.04 14.71 2.54
CA SER A 662 -2.75 14.87 3.21
C SER A 662 -1.59 14.19 2.46
N SER A 663 -1.81 12.97 1.96
CA SER A 663 -0.83 12.27 1.13
C SER A 663 -0.52 13.01 -0.17
N ASN A 664 -1.51 13.66 -0.80
CA ASN A 664 -1.29 14.48 -1.99
C ASN A 664 -0.51 15.78 -1.69
N ILE A 665 -0.71 16.37 -0.50
CA ILE A 665 0.05 17.56 -0.07
C ILE A 665 1.53 17.20 0.11
N ILE A 666 1.82 16.12 0.84
CA ILE A 666 3.20 15.63 1.05
C ILE A 666 3.81 15.22 -0.30
N ALA A 667 3.05 14.48 -1.11
CA ALA A 667 3.48 14.08 -2.45
C ALA A 667 3.84 15.26 -3.34
N PHE A 668 3.06 16.34 -3.29
CA PHE A 668 3.34 17.57 -4.03
C PHE A 668 4.67 18.19 -3.61
N VAL A 669 4.91 18.32 -2.30
CA VAL A 669 6.16 18.88 -1.78
C VAL A 669 7.35 18.03 -2.22
N VAL A 670 7.32 16.72 -1.98
CA VAL A 670 8.43 15.80 -2.27
C VAL A 670 8.66 15.64 -3.77
N ALA A 671 7.60 15.65 -4.59
CA ALA A 671 7.75 15.60 -6.05
C ALA A 671 8.54 16.80 -6.58
N LEU A 672 8.27 18.01 -6.06
CA LEU A 672 8.91 19.23 -6.52
C LEU A 672 10.32 19.42 -5.97
N SER A 673 10.57 18.98 -4.74
CA SER A 673 11.85 19.19 -4.04
C SER A 673 12.86 18.04 -4.22
N VAL A 674 12.39 16.82 -4.52
CA VAL A 674 13.21 15.62 -4.64
C VAL A 674 13.02 14.94 -6.00
N GLU A 675 11.83 14.43 -6.33
CA GLU A 675 11.64 13.58 -7.52
C GLU A 675 12.04 14.27 -8.82
N TYR A 676 11.47 15.44 -9.09
CA TYR A 676 11.66 16.14 -10.36
C TYR A 676 13.06 16.74 -10.53
N PRO A 677 13.70 17.30 -9.50
CA PRO A 677 15.10 17.70 -9.56
C PRO A 677 16.02 16.54 -9.95
N PHE A 678 15.95 15.42 -9.23
CA PHE A 678 16.80 14.27 -9.52
C PHE A 678 16.48 13.64 -10.89
N ALA A 679 15.20 13.58 -11.28
CA ALA A 679 14.81 13.14 -12.61
C ALA A 679 15.42 14.01 -13.72
N GLU A 680 15.51 15.33 -13.53
CA GLU A 680 16.17 16.22 -14.50
C GLU A 680 17.68 16.01 -14.51
N ILE A 681 18.34 15.84 -13.35
CA ILE A 681 19.77 15.54 -13.24
C ILE A 681 20.11 14.27 -14.03
N ILE A 682 19.35 13.19 -13.80
CA ILE A 682 19.50 11.91 -14.53
C ILE A 682 19.27 12.13 -16.03
N GLY A 683 18.28 12.96 -16.38
CA GLY A 683 18.01 13.36 -17.76
C GLY A 683 19.07 14.24 -18.42
N ILE A 684 20.01 14.84 -17.67
CA ILE A 684 21.17 15.56 -18.21
C ILE A 684 22.35 14.61 -18.48
N ILE A 685 22.51 13.57 -17.65
CA ILE A 685 23.56 12.54 -17.79
C ILE A 685 23.40 11.73 -19.09
N ASP A 686 22.20 11.77 -19.69
CA ASP A 686 21.92 11.36 -21.08
C ASP A 686 22.14 9.86 -21.35
N ILE A 687 21.74 9.02 -20.40
CA ILE A 687 21.87 7.56 -20.46
C ILE A 687 21.14 6.98 -21.69
N GLU A 688 20.02 7.57 -22.10
CA GLU A 688 19.16 7.07 -23.18
C GLU A 688 19.51 7.61 -24.58
N LYS A 689 19.94 8.87 -24.75
CA LYS A 689 20.19 9.44 -26.10
C LYS A 689 21.49 9.00 -26.75
N LYS A 690 22.44 8.43 -25.99
CA LYS A 690 23.66 7.83 -26.58
C LYS A 690 23.39 6.53 -27.35
N ILE A 691 22.14 6.07 -27.44
CA ILE A 691 21.74 5.02 -28.36
C ILE A 691 21.46 5.70 -29.70
N LYS A 692 22.43 5.67 -30.63
CA LYS A 692 22.17 6.14 -31.99
C LYS A 692 21.02 5.28 -32.54
N PRO A 693 19.86 5.85 -32.93
CA PRO A 693 18.89 5.09 -33.69
C PRO A 693 19.62 4.59 -34.93
N ILE A 694 19.69 3.26 -35.09
CA ILE A 694 20.38 2.67 -36.24
C ILE A 694 19.57 3.11 -37.45
N LYS A 695 20.16 3.97 -38.30
CA LYS A 695 19.55 4.39 -39.56
C LYS A 695 19.23 3.12 -40.34
N THR A 696 17.95 2.86 -40.54
CA THR A 696 17.48 1.83 -41.46
C THR A 696 17.88 2.29 -42.86
N SER A 697 18.94 1.69 -43.41
CA SER A 697 19.25 1.73 -44.85
C SER A 697 18.29 0.83 -45.61
#